data_AF-A0A835G7R6-F1
#
_entry.id   AF-A0A835G7R6-F1
#
_cell.length_a   1.000
_cell.length_b   1.000
_cell.length_c   1.000
_cell.angle_alpha   90.00
_cell.angle_beta   90.00
_cell.angle_gamma   90.00
#
_symmetry.space_group_name_H-M   'P 1'
#
loop_
_entity.id
_entity.type
_entity.pdbx_description
1 polymer ?
#
loop_
_entity_poly.entity_id
_entity_poly.type
_entity_poly.pdbx_seq_one_letter_code
_entity_poly.pdbx_strand_id
1 'polypeptide(L)'
;NPAELVSGNAMVYLPQPWPMAVQEGGATHSNLVICDETGKVVGRAKGPGTNHWTLGIDECANRIIAMLHSAKDDAGIPKDKPLNALGLTLSGCEQESSNSELAARVKERDGDAANDIYVGSDTAGSLFTGAPNGGMVLIAGSLIDTDTLPEENGPPDARTGSNALLRTPDGEQHGCGGWGYLLGDEGGAYWIAHKAVKMVFDDVDGLQPSPYPTDRVWEVIKEHFDADTRADLLPHAYKHFDKSMFAGVTSKLSSLAYQGDELSRHIFSCAGAALASHTAALSIRSDAPRLRVVCVGSVWKSWDILKPGFLKQLRNRKVKTELELVRLRVSSAMGAAWLAAKHVNYELPRDDSAFCSVFYTYYPEEILNGNGDAVNGVAVNGAAVNNVAVNGDFVNGKAVNGKLNGNGIANAQVGFAFLEVAGKSNNFRVPSPELKMLCASRALEAFNSNNNRNETKSSYYRGILAVAAGVVGYISLKDKLLAATVINNDLKGRREKFNFIADVVAVSAPSVVYIEIKDGRRLDLFSGQPVTLSNGSGFIVKEDGLILTNAHVVVNKPNAIVNVRLFDGSIHTGFVEDVDLKSDLATLRIPVKGLPVMKLGSSADIQPGEWVVAMGSPLALSNTVTAGVVSSTQRASEELGLRGKDMVYIQTDAPITFGNSGGPLVNLDGEAIGINSMKVTSGISFAIPIDYVKEFLAKRTTKSPQVSRRYLGITMLSLTPNILMELRMRNPEMPSDIEHGILVWKVIIGSPAYNGGLQPGDIVISINDKPVRTASDIYLLLENTSGSLRINVVRGRQRMALTVTPESH
;
A
#
# COMPACT_ATOMS: atom_id res chain seq x y z
N ASN A 1 -44.59 -51.42 -41.15
CA ASN A 1 -44.57 -50.82 -42.49
C ASN A 1 -46.00 -50.51 -42.87
N PRO A 2 -46.38 -49.26 -43.20
CA PRO A 2 -45.73 -47.96 -42.94
C PRO A 2 -46.69 -46.98 -42.18
N ALA A 3 -46.41 -45.69 -41.95
CA ALA A 3 -45.21 -44.94 -41.55
C ALA A 3 -45.56 -43.42 -41.52
N GLU A 4 -44.84 -42.65 -40.69
CA GLU A 4 -44.36 -41.27 -40.91
C GLU A 4 -45.28 -40.01 -41.09
N LEU A 5 -44.93 -39.00 -40.25
CA LEU A 5 -44.87 -37.53 -40.48
C LEU A 5 -46.20 -36.73 -40.59
N VAL A 6 -46.28 -35.40 -40.37
CA VAL A 6 -45.29 -34.31 -40.12
C VAL A 6 -45.64 -33.50 -38.83
N SER A 7 -44.74 -32.61 -38.39
CA SER A 7 -44.74 -31.67 -37.24
C SER A 7 -45.68 -30.44 -37.29
N GLY A 8 -45.87 -29.75 -36.15
CA GLY A 8 -46.21 -28.30 -36.11
C GLY A 8 -46.38 -27.71 -34.69
N ASN A 9 -45.45 -26.85 -34.25
CA ASN A 9 -45.46 -26.20 -32.91
C ASN A 9 -46.53 -25.11 -32.75
N ALA A 10 -47.09 -24.99 -31.54
CA ALA A 10 -47.67 -23.76 -31.01
C ALA A 10 -47.19 -23.57 -29.55
N MET A 11 -46.13 -22.80 -29.31
CA MET A 11 -46.19 -21.34 -29.05
C MET A 11 -46.97 -20.98 -27.77
N VAL A 12 -46.35 -21.24 -26.61
CA VAL A 12 -46.57 -20.47 -25.38
C VAL A 12 -45.19 -20.04 -24.85
N TYR A 13 -44.76 -18.85 -25.24
CA TYR A 13 -43.66 -18.13 -24.57
C TYR A 13 -44.07 -16.67 -24.45
N LEU A 14 -44.27 -16.22 -23.20
CA LEU A 14 -44.63 -14.85 -22.87
C LEU A 14 -43.39 -13.96 -22.96
N PRO A 15 -43.40 -12.87 -23.75
CA PRO A 15 -42.39 -11.83 -23.62
C PRO A 15 -42.76 -10.95 -22.43
N GLN A 16 -42.16 -11.23 -21.29
CA GLN A 16 -41.97 -10.26 -20.21
C GLN A 16 -40.45 -10.12 -20.08
N PRO A 17 -39.88 -8.91 -20.21
CA PRO A 17 -38.48 -8.72 -19.87
C PRO A 17 -38.32 -8.86 -18.35
N TRP A 18 -37.24 -9.49 -17.91
CA TRP A 18 -37.00 -9.82 -16.50
C TRP A 18 -35.72 -9.11 -16.00
N PRO A 19 -35.62 -8.85 -14.69
CA PRO A 19 -34.59 -7.97 -14.15
C PRO A 19 -33.14 -8.49 -14.28
N MET A 20 -32.19 -7.56 -14.26
CA MET A 20 -30.74 -7.82 -14.23
C MET A 20 -30.15 -7.42 -12.87
N ALA A 21 -29.24 -8.22 -12.34
CA ALA A 21 -28.48 -7.86 -11.13
C ALA A 21 -27.12 -7.27 -11.48
N VAL A 22 -26.60 -6.47 -10.55
CA VAL A 22 -25.39 -5.74 -10.80
C VAL A 22 -24.66 -5.37 -9.52
N GLN A 23 -23.36 -5.67 -9.45
CA GLN A 23 -22.51 -5.40 -8.31
C GLN A 23 -21.37 -4.44 -8.66
N GLU A 24 -21.21 -3.43 -7.81
CA GLU A 24 -20.06 -2.54 -7.72
C GLU A 24 -19.24 -2.95 -6.49
N GLY A 25 -18.03 -3.50 -6.71
CA GLY A 25 -17.19 -4.06 -5.64
C GLY A 25 -15.92 -3.27 -5.38
N GLY A 26 -15.79 -2.67 -4.20
CA GLY A 26 -14.54 -2.09 -3.71
C GLY A 26 -13.67 -3.09 -2.95
N ALA A 27 -12.45 -2.65 -2.58
CA ALA A 27 -11.57 -3.44 -1.73
C ALA A 27 -12.11 -3.64 -0.30
N THR A 28 -12.99 -2.74 0.17
CA THR A 28 -13.47 -2.71 1.56
C THR A 28 -14.95 -3.06 1.71
N HIS A 29 -15.81 -2.54 0.82
CA HIS A 29 -17.26 -2.78 0.78
C HIS A 29 -17.74 -2.94 -0.66
N SER A 30 -18.92 -3.53 -0.84
CA SER A 30 -19.56 -3.74 -2.14
C SER A 30 -21.05 -3.42 -2.07
N ASN A 31 -21.60 -2.90 -3.17
CA ASN A 31 -23.03 -2.65 -3.33
C ASN A 31 -23.56 -3.50 -4.49
N LEU A 32 -24.75 -4.05 -4.35
CA LEU A 32 -25.45 -4.76 -5.42
C LEU A 32 -26.83 -4.13 -5.62
N VAL A 33 -27.24 -3.95 -6.88
CA VAL A 33 -28.55 -3.45 -7.29
C VAL A 33 -29.17 -4.42 -8.30
N ILE A 34 -30.49 -4.55 -8.27
CA ILE A 34 -31.27 -5.24 -9.29
C ILE A 34 -32.10 -4.18 -10.02
N CYS A 35 -32.05 -4.18 -11.35
CA CYS A 35 -32.79 -3.24 -12.19
C CYS A 35 -33.81 -3.97 -13.08
N ASP A 36 -34.98 -3.36 -13.27
CA ASP A 36 -35.97 -3.80 -14.25
C ASP A 36 -35.59 -3.38 -15.68
N GLU A 37 -36.42 -3.75 -16.65
CA GLU A 37 -36.25 -3.45 -18.08
C GLU A 37 -36.23 -1.95 -18.42
N THR A 38 -36.73 -1.10 -17.53
CA THR A 38 -36.71 0.36 -17.70
C THR A 38 -35.42 0.99 -17.17
N GLY A 39 -34.54 0.19 -16.55
CA GLY A 39 -33.34 0.65 -15.85
C GLY A 39 -33.62 1.17 -14.44
N LYS A 40 -34.84 0.99 -13.92
CA LYS A 40 -35.20 1.38 -12.56
C LYS A 40 -34.72 0.31 -11.58
N VAL A 41 -34.09 0.75 -10.49
CA VAL A 41 -33.67 -0.15 -9.40
C VAL A 41 -34.90 -0.66 -8.65
N VAL A 42 -35.03 -1.98 -8.55
CA VAL A 42 -36.11 -2.73 -7.89
C VAL A 42 -35.66 -3.56 -6.69
N GLY A 43 -34.36 -3.76 -6.50
CA GLY A 43 -33.81 -4.35 -5.27
C GLY A 43 -32.37 -3.95 -5.02
N ARG A 44 -31.92 -4.04 -3.77
CA ARG A 44 -30.59 -3.61 -3.32
C ARG A 44 -30.01 -4.56 -2.27
N ALA A 45 -28.69 -4.67 -2.24
CA ALA A 45 -27.94 -5.25 -1.12
C ALA A 45 -26.61 -4.52 -0.92
N LYS A 46 -26.06 -4.65 0.29
CA LYS A 46 -24.71 -4.22 0.64
C LYS A 46 -23.96 -5.40 1.25
N GLY A 47 -22.64 -5.42 1.09
CA GLY A 47 -21.80 -6.46 1.66
C GLY A 47 -20.34 -6.06 1.78
N PRO A 48 -19.50 -6.98 2.27
CA PRO A 48 -18.06 -6.75 2.41
C PRO A 48 -17.39 -6.60 1.04
N GLY A 49 -16.15 -6.09 1.04
CA GLY A 49 -15.33 -6.00 -0.17
C GLY A 49 -15.18 -7.35 -0.89
N THR A 50 -15.08 -7.30 -2.22
CA THR A 50 -14.99 -8.46 -3.13
C THR A 50 -13.79 -8.37 -4.06
N ASN A 51 -12.64 -7.92 -3.55
CA ASN A 51 -11.37 -8.01 -4.28
C ASN A 51 -10.81 -9.44 -4.18
N HIS A 52 -10.86 -10.18 -5.28
CA HIS A 52 -10.48 -11.60 -5.31
C HIS A 52 -8.99 -11.86 -5.06
N TRP A 53 -8.10 -10.89 -5.28
CA TRP A 53 -6.67 -11.03 -4.95
C TRP A 53 -6.39 -11.05 -3.44
N THR A 54 -7.27 -10.43 -2.65
CA THR A 54 -7.15 -10.41 -1.17
C THR A 54 -7.84 -11.60 -0.53
N LEU A 55 -8.92 -12.11 -1.14
CA LEU A 55 -9.83 -13.08 -0.55
C LEU A 55 -9.72 -14.49 -1.13
N GLY A 56 -9.16 -14.62 -2.34
CA GLY A 56 -9.38 -15.77 -3.21
C GLY A 56 -10.72 -15.68 -3.96
N ILE A 57 -10.79 -16.33 -5.12
CA ILE A 57 -11.97 -16.35 -6.00
C ILE A 57 -13.17 -17.03 -5.30
N ASP A 58 -12.94 -18.08 -4.51
CA ASP A 58 -14.00 -18.83 -3.80
C ASP A 58 -14.77 -17.99 -2.77
N GLU A 59 -14.05 -17.23 -1.95
CA GLU A 59 -14.66 -16.34 -0.94
C GLU A 59 -15.26 -15.08 -1.58
N CYS A 60 -14.68 -14.62 -2.69
CA CYS A 60 -15.28 -13.58 -3.52
C CYS A 60 -16.67 -14.03 -4.07
N ALA A 61 -16.73 -15.22 -4.66
CA ALA A 61 -17.97 -15.80 -5.19
C ALA A 61 -19.04 -16.00 -4.09
N ASN A 62 -18.67 -16.48 -2.90
CA ASN A 62 -19.56 -16.56 -1.75
C ASN A 62 -20.22 -15.22 -1.41
N ARG A 63 -19.43 -14.14 -1.35
CA ARG A 63 -19.93 -12.79 -1.01
C ARG A 63 -20.86 -12.24 -2.08
N ILE A 64 -20.53 -12.47 -3.35
CA ILE A 64 -21.38 -12.10 -4.50
C ILE A 64 -22.74 -12.81 -4.38
N ILE A 65 -22.75 -14.13 -4.18
CA ILE A 65 -23.99 -14.93 -4.07
C ILE A 65 -24.83 -14.49 -2.87
N ALA A 66 -24.20 -14.26 -1.71
CA ALA A 66 -24.91 -13.79 -0.51
C ALA A 66 -25.57 -12.41 -0.72
N MET A 67 -24.87 -11.45 -1.36
CA MET A 67 -25.46 -10.16 -1.73
C MET A 67 -26.56 -10.30 -2.78
N LEU A 68 -26.37 -11.19 -3.76
CA LEU A 68 -27.36 -11.44 -4.81
C LEU A 68 -28.66 -11.97 -4.22
N HIS A 69 -28.57 -12.94 -3.30
CA HIS A 69 -29.74 -13.49 -2.60
C HIS A 69 -30.44 -12.43 -1.75
N SER A 70 -29.68 -11.58 -1.05
CA SER A 70 -30.25 -10.46 -0.28
C SER A 70 -30.95 -9.44 -1.16
N ALA A 71 -30.43 -9.16 -2.37
CA ALA A 71 -31.06 -8.22 -3.30
C ALA A 71 -32.27 -8.82 -4.02
N LYS A 72 -32.25 -10.14 -4.29
CA LYS A 72 -33.43 -10.89 -4.77
C LYS A 72 -34.54 -10.85 -3.71
N ASP A 73 -34.22 -11.06 -2.43
CA ASP A 73 -35.17 -10.95 -1.31
C ASP A 73 -35.80 -9.55 -1.24
N ASP A 74 -34.99 -8.48 -1.32
CA ASP A 74 -35.45 -7.08 -1.34
C ASP A 74 -36.36 -6.77 -2.55
N ALA A 75 -36.04 -7.32 -3.72
CA ALA A 75 -36.85 -7.20 -4.95
C ALA A 75 -38.11 -8.10 -4.98
N GLY A 76 -38.30 -8.99 -3.99
CA GLY A 76 -39.36 -10.01 -4.03
C GLY A 76 -39.19 -11.08 -5.12
N ILE A 77 -37.96 -11.33 -5.56
CA ILE A 77 -37.61 -12.31 -6.59
C ILE A 77 -37.24 -13.65 -5.94
N PRO A 78 -37.84 -14.78 -6.35
CA PRO A 78 -37.44 -16.11 -5.86
C PRO A 78 -35.96 -16.44 -6.13
N LYS A 79 -35.27 -17.07 -5.17
CA LYS A 79 -33.82 -17.32 -5.25
C LYS A 79 -33.43 -18.30 -6.36
N ASP A 80 -34.28 -19.31 -6.56
CA ASP A 80 -34.26 -20.33 -7.61
C ASP A 80 -34.59 -19.77 -9.01
N LYS A 81 -34.93 -18.48 -9.13
CA LYS A 81 -35.16 -17.84 -10.41
C LYS A 81 -33.87 -17.16 -10.91
N PRO A 82 -33.24 -17.62 -12.00
CA PRO A 82 -32.11 -16.91 -12.60
C PRO A 82 -32.51 -15.56 -13.17
N LEU A 83 -31.62 -14.59 -13.00
CA LEU A 83 -31.71 -13.28 -13.64
C LEU A 83 -31.17 -13.34 -15.07
N ASN A 84 -31.52 -12.38 -15.91
CA ASN A 84 -31.05 -12.39 -17.31
C ASN A 84 -29.54 -12.20 -17.42
N ALA A 85 -28.99 -11.23 -16.70
CA ALA A 85 -27.56 -11.00 -16.62
C ALA A 85 -27.17 -10.54 -15.22
N LEU A 86 -25.94 -10.89 -14.81
CA LEU A 86 -25.26 -10.37 -13.63
C LEU A 86 -24.01 -9.59 -14.05
N GLY A 87 -23.98 -8.28 -13.83
CA GLY A 87 -22.80 -7.45 -14.08
C GLY A 87 -21.95 -7.27 -12.82
N LEU A 88 -20.68 -7.64 -12.85
CA LEU A 88 -19.76 -7.53 -11.72
C LEU A 88 -18.60 -6.59 -12.08
N THR A 89 -18.66 -5.32 -11.67
CA THR A 89 -17.52 -4.40 -11.80
C THR A 89 -16.81 -4.24 -10.48
N LEU A 90 -15.71 -4.97 -10.32
CA LEU A 90 -15.03 -5.15 -9.04
C LEU A 90 -13.57 -4.70 -9.11
N SER A 91 -13.04 -4.22 -7.99
CA SER A 91 -11.62 -3.87 -7.85
C SER A 91 -10.75 -5.13 -7.98
N GLY A 92 -9.72 -5.10 -8.84
CA GLY A 92 -8.86 -6.24 -9.14
C GLY A 92 -9.32 -7.10 -10.33
N CYS A 93 -10.41 -6.74 -11.02
CA CYS A 93 -10.96 -7.47 -12.16
C CYS A 93 -10.50 -6.88 -13.51
N GLU A 94 -9.21 -6.57 -13.64
CA GLU A 94 -8.61 -6.05 -14.87
C GLU A 94 -8.19 -7.15 -15.87
N GLN A 95 -8.21 -8.42 -15.46
CA GLN A 95 -7.76 -9.56 -16.29
C GLN A 95 -8.92 -10.47 -16.69
N GLU A 96 -9.10 -10.66 -17.99
CA GLU A 96 -10.22 -11.44 -18.54
C GLU A 96 -10.21 -12.93 -18.13
N SER A 97 -9.04 -13.48 -17.82
CA SER A 97 -8.85 -14.84 -17.30
C SER A 97 -9.41 -15.02 -15.89
N SER A 98 -9.02 -14.19 -14.92
CA SER A 98 -9.56 -14.28 -13.54
C SER A 98 -11.02 -13.81 -13.47
N ASN A 99 -11.42 -12.89 -14.34
CA ASN A 99 -12.81 -12.49 -14.54
C ASN A 99 -13.69 -13.67 -14.98
N SER A 100 -13.21 -14.46 -15.96
CA SER A 100 -13.87 -15.68 -16.43
C SER A 100 -13.90 -16.78 -15.37
N GLU A 101 -12.82 -16.96 -14.60
CA GLU A 101 -12.80 -17.91 -13.48
C GLU A 101 -13.78 -17.52 -12.37
N LEU A 102 -13.87 -16.23 -12.02
CA LEU A 102 -14.82 -15.74 -11.03
C LEU A 102 -16.27 -15.90 -11.52
N ALA A 103 -16.56 -15.59 -12.78
CA ALA A 103 -17.88 -15.85 -13.39
C ALA A 103 -18.26 -17.33 -13.32
N ALA A 104 -17.34 -18.21 -13.72
CA ALA A 104 -17.52 -19.65 -13.64
C ALA A 104 -17.74 -20.14 -12.19
N ARG A 105 -16.99 -19.62 -11.21
CA ARG A 105 -17.13 -20.02 -9.80
C ARG A 105 -18.44 -19.57 -9.17
N VAL A 106 -18.95 -18.40 -9.55
CA VAL A 106 -20.30 -17.95 -9.15
C VAL A 106 -21.35 -18.88 -9.75
N LYS A 107 -21.26 -19.18 -11.05
CA LYS A 107 -22.18 -20.08 -11.78
C LYS A 107 -22.15 -21.53 -11.25
N GLU A 108 -20.99 -22.01 -10.83
CA GLU A 108 -20.79 -23.35 -10.24
C GLU A 108 -21.44 -23.48 -8.86
N ARG A 109 -21.32 -22.44 -8.03
CA ARG A 109 -21.86 -22.41 -6.65
C ARG A 109 -23.34 -22.07 -6.60
N ASP A 110 -23.83 -21.27 -7.54
CA ASP A 110 -25.25 -20.92 -7.68
C ASP A 110 -25.62 -20.87 -9.17
N GLY A 111 -26.14 -22.01 -9.68
CA GLY A 111 -26.58 -22.13 -11.07
C GLY A 111 -27.77 -21.21 -11.41
N ASP A 112 -28.55 -20.81 -10.40
CA ASP A 112 -29.72 -19.94 -10.50
C ASP A 112 -29.36 -18.47 -10.18
N ALA A 113 -28.07 -18.11 -10.11
CA ALA A 113 -27.63 -16.73 -9.93
C ALA A 113 -28.11 -15.84 -11.10
N ALA A 114 -27.64 -16.16 -12.32
CA ALA A 114 -28.03 -15.51 -13.57
C ALA A 114 -27.75 -16.42 -14.78
N ASN A 115 -28.42 -16.17 -15.90
CA ASN A 115 -28.16 -16.86 -17.17
C ASN A 115 -26.76 -16.54 -17.69
N ASP A 116 -26.41 -15.26 -17.76
CA ASP A 116 -25.09 -14.76 -18.17
C ASP A 116 -24.44 -13.92 -17.06
N ILE A 117 -23.11 -13.94 -16.98
CA ILE A 117 -22.33 -13.20 -15.97
C ILE A 117 -21.21 -12.44 -16.67
N TYR A 118 -21.27 -11.11 -16.62
CA TYR A 118 -20.20 -10.23 -17.08
C TYR A 118 -19.33 -9.80 -15.90
N VAL A 119 -17.99 -9.84 -16.05
CA VAL A 119 -17.04 -9.40 -15.01
C VAL A 119 -16.02 -8.42 -15.61
N GLY A 120 -15.82 -7.29 -14.95
CA GLY A 120 -14.88 -6.24 -15.34
C GLY A 120 -14.38 -5.44 -14.14
N SER A 121 -13.55 -4.43 -14.39
CA SER A 121 -12.99 -3.59 -13.31
C SER A 121 -13.99 -2.55 -12.79
N ASP A 122 -13.81 -2.12 -11.53
CA ASP A 122 -14.51 -0.98 -10.92
C ASP A 122 -14.40 0.34 -11.74
N THR A 123 -13.23 0.54 -12.37
CA THR A 123 -12.94 1.61 -13.33
C THR A 123 -13.77 1.47 -14.60
N ALA A 124 -13.98 0.27 -15.14
CA ALA A 124 -14.82 0.05 -16.32
C ALA A 124 -16.30 0.39 -16.04
N GLY A 125 -16.85 -0.04 -14.89
CA GLY A 125 -18.22 0.32 -14.48
C GLY A 125 -18.38 1.83 -14.32
N SER A 126 -17.47 2.46 -13.58
CA SER A 126 -17.46 3.92 -13.37
C SER A 126 -17.35 4.70 -14.67
N LEU A 127 -16.47 4.27 -15.57
CA LEU A 127 -16.28 4.90 -16.87
C LEU A 127 -17.51 4.72 -17.76
N PHE A 128 -18.05 3.51 -17.86
CA PHE A 128 -19.25 3.26 -18.66
C PHE A 128 -20.47 4.00 -18.11
N THR A 129 -20.52 4.29 -16.81
CA THR A 129 -21.59 5.12 -16.22
C THR A 129 -21.55 6.56 -16.74
N GLY A 130 -20.38 7.18 -16.94
CA GLY A 130 -20.28 8.59 -17.33
C GLY A 130 -19.85 8.91 -18.77
N ALA A 131 -19.18 7.98 -19.45
CA ALA A 131 -18.63 8.15 -20.79
C ALA A 131 -18.68 6.82 -21.59
N PRO A 132 -19.88 6.39 -22.05
CA PRO A 132 -20.09 5.06 -22.63
C PRO A 132 -19.34 4.85 -23.96
N ASN A 133 -19.18 5.93 -24.71
CA ASN A 133 -18.55 5.97 -26.05
C ASN A 133 -17.02 6.20 -26.00
N GLY A 134 -16.41 6.04 -24.83
CA GLY A 134 -15.01 6.41 -24.58
C GLY A 134 -14.87 7.71 -23.79
N GLY A 135 -13.82 7.80 -22.99
CA GLY A 135 -13.57 8.86 -22.02
C GLY A 135 -12.55 8.43 -20.97
N MET A 136 -12.29 9.29 -20.00
CA MET A 136 -11.42 8.98 -18.85
C MET A 136 -12.25 8.85 -17.58
N VAL A 137 -11.89 7.96 -16.67
CA VAL A 137 -12.31 7.96 -15.27
C VAL A 137 -11.10 8.30 -14.40
N LEU A 138 -11.32 9.14 -13.38
CA LEU A 138 -10.30 9.58 -12.45
C LEU A 138 -10.83 9.48 -11.01
N ILE A 139 -10.39 8.43 -10.32
CA ILE A 139 -10.80 8.06 -8.97
C ILE A 139 -9.90 8.80 -7.96
N ALA A 140 -10.51 9.44 -6.98
CA ALA A 140 -9.86 10.00 -5.79
C ALA A 140 -10.85 10.01 -4.62
N GLY A 141 -10.67 9.14 -3.64
CA GLY A 141 -11.64 8.94 -2.56
C GLY A 141 -11.07 9.03 -1.14
N SER A 142 -11.98 9.23 -0.17
CA SER A 142 -11.81 9.20 1.29
C SER A 142 -13.04 8.51 1.93
N LEU A 143 -12.94 8.09 3.19
CA LEU A 143 -13.93 7.27 3.88
C LEU A 143 -15.26 7.96 4.28
N ILE A 144 -15.59 9.14 3.75
CA ILE A 144 -16.78 9.89 4.15
C ILE A 144 -17.64 10.22 2.94
N ASP A 145 -18.68 9.41 2.75
CA ASP A 145 -19.80 9.73 1.87
C ASP A 145 -21.10 9.79 2.67
N THR A 146 -21.57 11.03 2.88
CA THR A 146 -22.78 11.37 3.64
C THR A 146 -23.89 11.95 2.77
N ASP A 147 -23.66 12.14 1.46
CA ASP A 147 -24.48 13.05 0.63
C ASP A 147 -24.80 12.51 -0.78
N THR A 148 -24.87 11.19 -0.95
CA THR A 148 -26.00 10.64 -1.72
C THR A 148 -27.24 10.75 -0.82
N LEU A 149 -28.40 11.10 -1.41
CA LEU A 149 -29.66 11.38 -0.69
C LEU A 149 -29.95 10.40 0.47
N PRO A 150 -30.54 10.90 1.59
CA PRO A 150 -30.58 10.15 2.84
C PRO A 150 -31.53 8.95 2.76
N GLU A 151 -30.96 7.76 2.65
CA GLU A 151 -31.59 6.51 3.08
C GLU A 151 -30.82 5.95 4.28
N GLU A 152 -31.56 5.50 5.29
CA GLU A 152 -31.07 5.36 6.66
C GLU A 152 -30.03 4.23 6.83
N ASN A 153 -29.11 4.42 7.79
CA ASN A 153 -28.34 3.37 8.46
C ASN A 153 -27.44 2.46 7.57
N GLY A 154 -26.40 3.02 6.96
CA GLY A 154 -25.28 2.23 6.42
C GLY A 154 -23.94 2.98 6.45
N PRO A 155 -22.79 2.28 6.58
CA PRO A 155 -21.47 2.92 6.57
C PRO A 155 -21.10 3.43 5.16
N PRO A 156 -20.25 4.48 5.08
CA PRO A 156 -19.86 5.12 3.82
C PRO A 156 -18.95 4.26 2.92
N ASP A 157 -18.98 4.55 1.62
CA ASP A 157 -18.11 3.93 0.61
C ASP A 157 -16.62 4.20 0.90
N ALA A 158 -15.82 3.14 0.81
CA ALA A 158 -14.45 3.11 1.32
C ALA A 158 -13.43 2.89 0.17
N ARG A 159 -13.35 3.88 -0.72
CA ARG A 159 -12.24 4.06 -1.66
C ARG A 159 -11.34 5.17 -1.12
N THR A 160 -10.07 4.87 -0.78
CA THR A 160 -9.15 5.82 -0.11
C THR A 160 -7.89 6.20 -0.91
N GLY A 161 -7.74 5.62 -2.10
CA GLY A 161 -6.61 5.83 -3.01
C GLY A 161 -6.94 6.68 -4.24
N SER A 162 -6.10 6.58 -5.27
CA SER A 162 -6.35 7.19 -6.59
C SER A 162 -5.98 6.27 -7.77
N ASN A 163 -6.74 6.40 -8.86
CA ASN A 163 -6.52 5.64 -10.09
C ASN A 163 -7.09 6.41 -11.29
N ALA A 164 -6.48 6.27 -12.47
CA ALA A 164 -6.95 6.86 -13.70
C ALA A 164 -6.96 5.82 -14.83
N LEU A 165 -8.08 5.73 -15.56
CA LEU A 165 -8.22 4.87 -16.73
C LEU A 165 -8.84 5.68 -17.87
N LEU A 166 -8.16 5.73 -19.01
CA LEU A 166 -8.71 6.20 -20.28
C LEU A 166 -9.16 4.99 -21.09
N ARG A 167 -10.34 5.07 -21.70
CA ARG A 167 -10.77 4.19 -22.79
C ARG A 167 -11.08 5.03 -24.02
N THR A 168 -10.42 4.74 -25.13
CA THR A 168 -10.64 5.42 -26.42
C THR A 168 -11.92 4.89 -27.11
N PRO A 169 -12.47 5.60 -28.12
CA PRO A 169 -13.73 5.19 -28.77
C PRO A 169 -13.66 3.84 -29.52
N ASP A 170 -12.48 3.49 -30.05
CA ASP A 170 -12.18 2.19 -30.65
C ASP A 170 -12.03 1.06 -29.61
N GLY A 171 -11.85 1.39 -28.34
CA GLY A 171 -11.88 0.48 -27.21
C GLY A 171 -10.53 0.19 -26.55
N GLU A 172 -9.42 0.76 -27.03
CA GLU A 172 -8.13 0.66 -26.32
C GLU A 172 -8.22 1.26 -24.91
N GLN A 173 -7.35 0.79 -24.01
CA GLN A 173 -7.33 1.21 -22.61
C GLN A 173 -5.92 1.60 -22.16
N HIS A 174 -5.83 2.69 -21.39
CA HIS A 174 -4.57 3.21 -20.86
C HIS A 174 -4.75 3.64 -19.39
N GLY A 175 -3.92 3.09 -18.50
CA GLY A 175 -3.96 3.36 -17.05
C GLY A 175 -2.86 4.29 -16.56
N CYS A 176 -3.12 5.01 -15.48
CA CYS A 176 -2.13 5.77 -14.71
C CYS A 176 -2.52 5.76 -13.22
N GLY A 177 -1.57 5.59 -12.31
CA GLY A 177 -1.87 5.40 -10.88
C GLY A 177 -2.38 4.00 -10.56
N GLY A 178 -3.21 3.85 -9.52
CA GLY A 178 -3.81 2.57 -9.13
C GLY A 178 -2.90 1.61 -8.35
N TRP A 179 -1.63 1.97 -8.11
CA TRP A 179 -0.64 1.12 -7.44
C TRP A 179 -0.81 0.98 -5.92
N GLY A 180 -1.76 1.72 -5.33
CA GLY A 180 -2.00 1.72 -3.90
C GLY A 180 -0.94 2.45 -3.07
N TYR A 181 -1.18 2.52 -1.76
CA TYR A 181 -0.54 3.42 -0.82
C TYR A 181 0.98 3.23 -0.60
N LEU A 182 1.52 2.07 -0.98
CA LEU A 182 2.95 1.76 -0.87
C LEU A 182 3.76 2.26 -2.08
N LEU A 183 3.10 2.52 -3.22
CA LEU A 183 3.75 2.80 -4.52
C LEU A 183 3.18 4.03 -5.24
N GLY A 184 2.09 4.61 -4.74
CA GLY A 184 1.44 5.79 -5.33
C GLY A 184 0.27 6.32 -4.50
N ASP A 185 -0.96 6.17 -5.01
CA ASP A 185 -2.18 6.83 -4.52
C ASP A 185 -2.12 8.37 -4.52
N GLU A 186 -1.25 8.99 -5.35
CA GLU A 186 -1.08 10.44 -5.36
C GLU A 186 -2.38 11.17 -5.73
N GLY A 187 -2.78 12.10 -4.86
CA GLY A 187 -4.06 12.81 -4.96
C GLY A 187 -5.26 12.11 -4.31
N GLY A 188 -5.12 10.85 -3.89
CA GLY A 188 -6.10 10.16 -3.03
C GLY A 188 -6.03 10.64 -1.58
N ALA A 189 -7.03 10.28 -0.76
CA ALA A 189 -7.08 10.72 0.64
C ALA A 189 -5.90 10.19 1.47
N TYR A 190 -5.52 8.92 1.32
CA TYR A 190 -4.33 8.39 2.00
C TYR A 190 -3.10 9.28 1.75
N TRP A 191 -2.88 9.69 0.50
CA TRP A 191 -1.74 10.54 0.15
C TRP A 191 -1.86 11.95 0.72
N ILE A 192 -3.07 12.53 0.77
CA ILE A 192 -3.32 13.82 1.44
C ILE A 192 -2.97 13.73 2.93
N ALA A 193 -3.46 12.71 3.63
CA ALA A 193 -3.20 12.48 5.04
C ALA A 193 -1.70 12.22 5.31
N HIS A 194 -1.09 11.32 4.54
CA HIS A 194 0.34 11.00 4.63
C HIS A 194 1.22 12.22 4.37
N LYS A 195 0.87 13.05 3.37
CA LYS A 195 1.60 14.29 3.07
C LYS A 195 1.51 15.30 4.22
N ALA A 196 0.35 15.42 4.87
CA ALA A 196 0.18 16.27 6.05
C ALA A 196 1.06 15.81 7.22
N VAL A 197 0.99 14.52 7.58
CA VAL A 197 1.83 13.92 8.64
C VAL A 197 3.31 14.10 8.31
N LYS A 198 3.72 13.83 7.07
CA LYS A 198 5.11 13.96 6.63
C LYS A 198 5.61 15.41 6.69
N MET A 199 4.80 16.38 6.26
CA MET A 199 5.15 17.81 6.35
C MET A 199 5.33 18.28 7.80
N VAL A 200 4.46 17.86 8.73
CA VAL A 200 4.65 18.18 10.16
C VAL A 200 5.90 17.52 10.73
N PHE A 201 6.18 16.25 10.39
CA PHE A 201 7.36 15.56 10.89
C PHE A 201 8.66 16.22 10.40
N ASP A 202 8.74 16.53 9.11
CA ASP A 202 9.95 17.08 8.48
C ASP A 202 10.26 18.50 8.95
N ASP A 203 9.22 19.30 9.22
CA ASP A 203 9.32 20.64 9.79
C ASP A 203 9.85 20.60 11.23
N VAL A 204 9.27 19.74 12.07
CA VAL A 204 9.66 19.60 13.49
C VAL A 204 11.04 18.94 13.66
N ASP A 205 11.45 18.03 12.76
CA ASP A 205 12.81 17.47 12.76
C ASP A 205 13.85 18.41 12.13
N GLY A 206 13.44 19.54 11.54
CA GLY A 206 14.33 20.43 10.79
C GLY A 206 14.91 19.80 9.51
N LEU A 207 14.30 18.72 9.02
CA LEU A 207 14.72 18.00 7.81
C LEU A 207 14.31 18.75 6.54
N GLN A 208 13.06 19.22 6.50
CA GLN A 208 12.56 20.08 5.43
C GLN A 208 11.51 21.03 6.01
N PRO A 209 11.75 22.36 6.02
CA PRO A 209 10.80 23.31 6.59
C PRO A 209 9.49 23.30 5.78
N SER A 210 8.38 23.38 6.51
CA SER A 210 7.06 23.51 5.90
C SER A 210 6.90 24.89 5.24
N PRO A 211 6.23 24.99 4.08
CA PRO A 211 5.97 26.27 3.44
C PRO A 211 4.98 27.18 4.22
N TYR A 212 4.28 26.62 5.23
CA TYR A 212 3.28 27.29 6.06
C TYR A 212 3.29 26.72 7.49
N PRO A 213 2.80 27.43 8.51
CA PRO A 213 2.76 26.93 9.90
C PRO A 213 2.09 25.56 10.04
N THR A 214 2.70 24.69 10.84
CA THR A 214 2.30 23.28 11.00
C THR A 214 1.34 23.03 12.15
N ASP A 215 1.20 23.96 13.10
CA ASP A 215 0.52 23.76 14.38
C ASP A 215 -0.93 23.27 14.24
N ARG A 216 -1.74 23.92 13.40
CA ARG A 216 -3.17 23.57 13.23
C ARG A 216 -3.36 22.20 12.58
N VAL A 217 -2.49 21.85 11.64
CA VAL A 217 -2.47 20.53 10.99
C VAL A 217 -2.02 19.47 11.99
N TRP A 218 -1.06 19.80 12.85
CA TRP A 218 -0.61 18.91 13.93
C TRP A 218 -1.71 18.63 14.96
N GLU A 219 -2.43 19.64 15.44
CA GLU A 219 -3.57 19.44 16.35
C GLU A 219 -4.65 18.53 15.74
N VAL A 220 -4.98 18.73 14.45
CA VAL A 220 -5.93 17.86 13.73
C VAL A 220 -5.45 16.39 13.63
N ILE A 221 -4.14 16.17 13.44
CA ILE A 221 -3.55 14.84 13.40
C ILE A 221 -3.63 14.19 14.81
N LYS A 222 -3.18 14.91 15.85
CA LYS A 222 -3.26 14.43 17.25
C LYS A 222 -4.67 14.00 17.65
N GLU A 223 -5.65 14.87 17.40
CA GLU A 223 -7.08 14.62 17.70
C GLU A 223 -7.69 13.50 16.83
N HIS A 224 -7.10 13.17 15.67
CA HIS A 224 -7.56 12.06 14.84
C HIS A 224 -7.06 10.70 15.32
N PHE A 225 -5.81 10.63 15.78
CA PHE A 225 -5.18 9.36 16.17
C PHE A 225 -5.17 9.10 17.69
N ASP A 226 -5.70 10.01 18.51
CA ASP A 226 -5.59 9.98 19.98
C ASP A 226 -4.11 9.95 20.43
N ALA A 227 -3.31 10.85 19.83
CA ALA A 227 -1.86 10.89 19.93
C ALA A 227 -1.39 12.25 20.47
N ASP A 228 -0.60 12.27 21.55
CA ASP A 228 0.00 13.51 22.08
C ASP A 228 1.30 13.88 21.36
N THR A 229 2.07 12.88 20.93
CA THR A 229 3.41 13.05 20.34
C THR A 229 3.53 12.36 18.97
N ARG A 230 4.58 12.73 18.23
CA ARG A 230 4.96 12.08 16.97
C ARG A 230 5.31 10.60 17.13
N ALA A 231 5.71 10.15 18.32
CA ALA A 231 5.99 8.75 18.59
C ALA A 231 4.70 7.92 18.72
N ASP A 232 3.62 8.52 19.23
CA ASP A 232 2.33 7.84 19.44
C ASP A 232 1.61 7.54 18.12
N LEU A 233 2.00 8.20 17.02
CA LEU A 233 1.56 7.89 15.66
C LEU A 233 2.21 6.65 15.04
N LEU A 234 3.38 6.22 15.53
CA LEU A 234 4.12 5.10 14.93
C LEU A 234 3.32 3.77 14.98
N PRO A 235 2.61 3.43 16.07
CA PRO A 235 1.65 2.31 16.06
C PRO A 235 0.62 2.41 14.92
N HIS A 236 0.06 3.59 14.65
CA HIS A 236 -0.94 3.79 13.59
C HIS A 236 -0.36 3.79 12.17
N ALA A 237 0.95 4.03 12.03
CA ALA A 237 1.68 3.92 10.76
C ALA A 237 2.22 2.50 10.47
N TYR A 238 2.40 1.67 11.51
CA TYR A 238 3.05 0.35 11.38
C TYR A 238 2.22 -0.79 12.01
N LYS A 239 2.17 -0.87 13.34
CA LYS A 239 1.69 -2.06 14.09
C LYS A 239 0.18 -2.27 14.01
N HIS A 240 -0.56 -1.18 13.95
CA HIS A 240 -2.01 -1.09 13.92
C HIS A 240 -2.42 -0.25 12.70
N PHE A 241 -1.68 -0.39 11.59
CA PHE A 241 -1.95 0.35 10.37
C PHE A 241 -3.30 -0.04 9.78
N ASP A 242 -4.17 0.96 9.70
CA ASP A 242 -5.43 0.90 8.98
C ASP A 242 -5.45 2.07 7.98
N LYS A 243 -5.38 1.75 6.69
CA LYS A 243 -5.37 2.75 5.60
C LYS A 243 -6.62 3.64 5.63
N SER A 244 -7.76 3.06 6.03
CA SER A 244 -9.07 3.70 6.03
C SER A 244 -9.18 4.74 7.14
N MET A 245 -8.75 4.38 8.35
CA MET A 245 -8.61 5.29 9.48
C MET A 245 -7.55 6.36 9.19
N PHE A 246 -6.36 5.99 8.68
CA PHE A 246 -5.29 6.93 8.35
C PHE A 246 -5.71 7.96 7.29
N ALA A 247 -6.44 7.54 6.26
CA ALA A 247 -7.00 8.44 5.24
C ALA A 247 -8.15 9.33 5.77
N GLY A 248 -8.73 9.02 6.93
CA GLY A 248 -9.80 9.82 7.56
C GLY A 248 -9.37 11.25 7.90
N VAL A 249 -8.08 11.46 8.18
CA VAL A 249 -7.48 12.79 8.43
C VAL A 249 -7.80 13.78 7.30
N THR A 250 -7.90 13.32 6.05
CA THR A 250 -8.24 14.15 4.88
C THR A 250 -9.54 14.93 5.04
N SER A 251 -10.55 14.38 5.71
CA SER A 251 -11.80 15.12 5.95
C SER A 251 -11.58 16.30 6.89
N LYS A 252 -10.89 16.06 8.02
CA LYS A 252 -10.53 17.13 8.97
C LYS A 252 -9.67 18.21 8.31
N LEU A 253 -8.70 17.81 7.47
CA LEU A 253 -7.87 18.74 6.68
C LEU A 253 -8.67 19.53 5.63
N SER A 254 -9.70 18.93 5.01
CA SER A 254 -10.58 19.66 4.08
C SER A 254 -11.33 20.77 4.82
N SER A 255 -11.97 20.43 5.96
CA SER A 255 -12.62 21.41 6.84
C SER A 255 -11.65 22.51 7.28
N LEU A 256 -10.42 22.16 7.64
CA LEU A 256 -9.37 23.10 8.05
C LEU A 256 -8.95 24.04 6.89
N ALA A 257 -8.84 23.52 5.67
CA ALA A 257 -8.56 24.30 4.45
C ALA A 257 -9.70 25.28 4.06
N TYR A 258 -10.95 24.90 4.31
CA TYR A 258 -12.11 25.79 4.17
C TYR A 258 -12.19 26.84 5.28
N GLN A 259 -11.66 26.56 6.47
CA GLN A 259 -11.41 27.55 7.55
C GLN A 259 -10.16 28.44 7.30
N GLY A 260 -9.60 28.42 6.09
CA GLY A 260 -8.51 29.31 5.68
C GLY A 260 -7.11 28.89 6.10
N ASP A 261 -6.91 27.65 6.58
CA ASP A 261 -5.56 27.15 6.90
C ASP A 261 -4.69 26.97 5.65
N GLU A 262 -3.55 27.67 5.60
CA GLU A 262 -2.72 27.74 4.40
C GLU A 262 -2.02 26.41 4.09
N LEU A 263 -1.55 25.68 5.10
CA LEU A 263 -0.88 24.39 4.91
C LEU A 263 -1.87 23.35 4.35
N SER A 264 -3.08 23.28 4.90
CA SER A 264 -4.14 22.40 4.40
C SER A 264 -4.53 22.75 2.96
N ARG A 265 -4.70 24.05 2.65
CA ARG A 265 -4.96 24.51 1.27
C ARG A 265 -3.81 24.17 0.32
N HIS A 266 -2.57 24.28 0.77
CA HIS A 266 -1.39 23.88 0.00
C HIS A 266 -1.37 22.37 -0.29
N ILE A 267 -1.65 21.53 0.71
CA ILE A 267 -1.72 20.07 0.56
C ILE A 267 -2.80 19.67 -0.45
N PHE A 268 -4.00 20.26 -0.38
CA PHE A 268 -5.06 20.03 -1.38
C PHE A 268 -4.68 20.55 -2.77
N SER A 269 -4.01 21.70 -2.88
CA SER A 269 -3.45 22.16 -4.15
C SER A 269 -2.43 21.15 -4.72
N CYS A 270 -1.54 20.58 -3.90
CA CYS A 270 -0.65 19.51 -4.32
C CYS A 270 -1.40 18.25 -4.77
N ALA A 271 -2.51 17.88 -4.11
CA ALA A 271 -3.35 16.76 -4.52
C ALA A 271 -4.02 17.02 -5.88
N GLY A 272 -4.54 18.23 -6.10
CA GLY A 272 -5.03 18.66 -7.41
C GLY A 272 -3.97 18.56 -8.50
N ALA A 273 -2.72 18.95 -8.22
CA ALA A 273 -1.61 18.80 -9.16
C ALA A 273 -1.25 17.32 -9.43
N ALA A 274 -1.37 16.43 -8.45
CA ALA A 274 -1.20 14.99 -8.67
C ALA A 274 -2.29 14.42 -9.60
N LEU A 275 -3.56 14.73 -9.34
CA LEU A 275 -4.70 14.29 -10.15
C LEU A 275 -4.61 14.84 -11.59
N ALA A 276 -4.24 16.10 -11.77
CA ALA A 276 -3.99 16.67 -13.10
C ALA A 276 -2.79 16.03 -13.82
N SER A 277 -1.81 15.50 -13.10
CA SER A 277 -0.68 14.77 -13.70
C SER A 277 -1.12 13.42 -14.28
N HIS A 278 -2.04 12.72 -13.60
CA HIS A 278 -2.68 11.52 -14.14
C HIS A 278 -3.48 11.86 -15.40
N THR A 279 -4.29 12.91 -15.36
CA THR A 279 -5.07 13.38 -16.52
C THR A 279 -4.19 13.72 -17.71
N ALA A 280 -3.11 14.48 -17.48
CA ALA A 280 -2.17 14.87 -18.53
C ALA A 280 -1.37 13.69 -19.12
N ALA A 281 -1.04 12.69 -18.29
CA ALA A 281 -0.34 11.48 -18.74
C ALA A 281 -1.21 10.61 -19.67
N LEU A 282 -2.53 10.65 -19.49
CA LEU A 282 -3.49 9.89 -20.31
C LEU A 282 -4.08 10.69 -21.47
N SER A 283 -4.30 12.00 -21.35
CA SER A 283 -4.96 12.81 -22.39
C SER A 283 -4.21 12.79 -23.73
N ILE A 284 -2.89 12.58 -23.72
CA ILE A 284 -2.05 12.43 -24.93
C ILE A 284 -2.35 11.15 -25.74
N ARG A 285 -3.17 10.24 -25.22
CA ARG A 285 -3.63 9.01 -25.89
C ARG A 285 -5.06 9.13 -26.44
N SER A 286 -5.65 10.31 -26.40
CA SER A 286 -7.01 10.57 -26.88
C SER A 286 -7.00 11.64 -27.97
N ASP A 287 -7.34 11.24 -29.20
CA ASP A 287 -7.53 12.17 -30.32
C ASP A 287 -8.88 12.93 -30.26
N ALA A 288 -9.74 12.63 -29.28
CA ALA A 288 -11.00 13.35 -29.10
C ALA A 288 -10.74 14.84 -28.79
N PRO A 289 -11.37 15.80 -29.51
CA PRO A 289 -11.14 17.24 -29.31
C PRO A 289 -11.56 17.71 -27.91
N ARG A 290 -12.60 17.07 -27.36
CA ARG A 290 -13.03 17.18 -25.97
C ARG A 290 -13.05 15.79 -25.35
N LEU A 291 -12.42 15.66 -24.19
CA LEU A 291 -12.34 14.43 -23.41
C LEU A 291 -13.17 14.58 -22.13
N ARG A 292 -14.22 13.77 -21.99
CA ARG A 292 -14.98 13.68 -20.75
C ARG A 292 -14.18 12.91 -19.69
N VAL A 293 -14.08 13.48 -18.50
CA VAL A 293 -13.36 12.92 -17.35
C VAL A 293 -14.35 12.69 -16.20
N VAL A 294 -14.64 11.43 -15.91
CA VAL A 294 -15.54 10.99 -14.84
C VAL A 294 -14.80 11.02 -13.51
N CYS A 295 -15.06 12.05 -12.70
CA CYS A 295 -14.46 12.25 -11.39
C CYS A 295 -15.24 11.46 -10.32
N VAL A 296 -14.60 10.43 -9.73
CA VAL A 296 -15.25 9.51 -8.78
C VAL A 296 -14.53 9.53 -7.43
N GLY A 297 -15.30 9.52 -6.34
CA GLY A 297 -14.80 9.51 -4.97
C GLY A 297 -14.88 10.87 -4.27
N SER A 298 -14.92 10.82 -2.94
CA SER A 298 -15.23 11.96 -2.07
C SER A 298 -14.17 13.08 -2.03
N VAL A 299 -12.93 12.85 -2.46
CA VAL A 299 -11.91 13.92 -2.55
C VAL A 299 -12.37 15.00 -3.54
N TRP A 300 -13.07 14.61 -4.62
CA TRP A 300 -13.66 15.53 -5.59
C TRP A 300 -14.74 16.46 -5.03
N LYS A 301 -15.31 16.19 -3.85
CA LYS A 301 -16.18 17.14 -3.15
C LYS A 301 -15.43 18.43 -2.82
N SER A 302 -14.13 18.33 -2.51
CA SER A 302 -13.22 19.44 -2.19
C SER A 302 -12.66 20.16 -3.45
N TRP A 303 -13.42 20.22 -4.54
CA TRP A 303 -12.93 20.74 -5.84
C TRP A 303 -12.33 22.14 -5.75
N ASP A 304 -12.93 23.06 -4.99
CA ASP A 304 -12.48 24.45 -4.94
C ASP A 304 -11.06 24.62 -4.37
N ILE A 305 -10.63 23.70 -3.49
CA ILE A 305 -9.28 23.67 -2.92
C ILE A 305 -8.30 22.78 -3.71
N LEU A 306 -8.80 21.85 -4.53
CA LEU A 306 -8.00 21.10 -5.52
C LEU A 306 -7.69 21.93 -6.78
N LYS A 307 -8.67 22.71 -7.24
CA LYS A 307 -8.69 23.45 -8.52
C LYS A 307 -7.43 24.28 -8.79
N PRO A 308 -6.86 25.05 -7.84
CA PRO A 308 -5.69 25.88 -8.13
C PRO A 308 -4.49 25.07 -8.60
N GLY A 309 -4.20 23.94 -7.94
CA GLY A 309 -3.08 23.07 -8.30
C GLY A 309 -3.38 22.20 -9.53
N PHE A 310 -4.63 21.75 -9.69
CA PHE A 310 -5.07 21.01 -10.88
C PHE A 310 -4.86 21.85 -12.16
N LEU A 311 -5.38 23.08 -12.18
CA LEU A 311 -5.26 23.98 -13.33
C LEU A 311 -3.82 24.49 -13.56
N LYS A 312 -3.05 24.69 -12.48
CA LYS A 312 -1.61 25.01 -12.62
C LYS A 312 -0.87 23.87 -13.30
N GLN A 313 -1.15 22.62 -12.93
CA GLN A 313 -0.43 21.48 -13.48
C GLN A 313 -0.83 21.13 -14.91
N LEU A 314 -2.12 21.22 -15.29
CA LEU A 314 -2.54 21.01 -16.69
C LEU A 314 -1.81 21.98 -17.63
N ARG A 315 -1.64 23.24 -17.23
CA ARG A 315 -0.87 24.26 -17.95
C ARG A 315 0.63 23.95 -17.99
N ASN A 316 1.24 23.60 -16.85
CA ASN A 316 2.64 23.16 -16.80
C ASN A 316 2.92 21.97 -17.74
N ARG A 317 1.95 21.04 -17.84
CA ARG A 317 2.01 19.87 -18.71
C ARG A 317 1.58 20.14 -20.16
N LYS A 318 1.17 21.37 -20.47
CA LYS A 318 0.69 21.82 -21.80
C LYS A 318 -0.39 20.91 -22.38
N VAL A 319 -1.41 20.60 -21.59
CA VAL A 319 -2.55 19.78 -22.04
C VAL A 319 -3.34 20.55 -23.10
N LYS A 320 -3.40 19.98 -24.31
CA LYS A 320 -4.04 20.54 -25.52
C LYS A 320 -5.49 20.11 -25.74
N THR A 321 -5.99 19.15 -24.96
CA THR A 321 -7.34 18.60 -25.06
C THR A 321 -8.30 19.40 -24.17
N GLU A 322 -9.49 19.74 -24.67
CA GLU A 322 -10.56 20.27 -23.80
C GLU A 322 -11.01 19.17 -22.83
N LEU A 323 -11.13 19.46 -21.53
CA LEU A 323 -11.52 18.46 -20.53
C LEU A 323 -12.87 18.83 -19.90
N GLU A 324 -13.83 17.93 -20.00
CA GLU A 324 -15.16 18.07 -19.40
C GLU A 324 -15.24 17.20 -18.14
N LEU A 325 -15.06 17.81 -16.95
CA LEU A 325 -15.08 17.10 -15.68
C LEU A 325 -16.53 16.87 -15.23
N VAL A 326 -16.92 15.60 -15.08
CA VAL A 326 -18.27 15.18 -14.69
C VAL A 326 -18.27 14.43 -13.37
N ARG A 327 -19.33 14.63 -12.58
CA ARG A 327 -19.68 13.78 -11.43
C ARG A 327 -20.84 12.87 -11.81
N LEU A 328 -20.80 11.64 -11.34
CA LEU A 328 -21.93 10.70 -11.43
C LEU A 328 -23.05 11.12 -10.47
N ARG A 329 -24.30 10.99 -10.90
CA ARG A 329 -25.53 11.19 -10.09
C ARG A 329 -26.20 9.88 -9.69
N VAL A 330 -25.72 8.77 -10.24
CA VAL A 330 -26.14 7.39 -9.95
C VAL A 330 -24.91 6.57 -9.53
N SER A 331 -25.12 5.47 -8.79
CA SER A 331 -24.03 4.52 -8.47
C SER A 331 -23.41 3.96 -9.75
N SER A 332 -22.11 3.68 -9.75
CA SER A 332 -21.44 3.11 -10.91
C SER A 332 -21.78 1.63 -11.15
N ALA A 333 -22.51 0.99 -10.21
CA ALA A 333 -23.28 -0.21 -10.48
C ALA A 333 -24.22 -0.05 -11.70
N MET A 334 -24.76 1.14 -11.99
CA MET A 334 -25.53 1.33 -13.23
C MET A 334 -24.69 1.15 -14.50
N GLY A 335 -23.40 1.53 -14.47
CA GLY A 335 -22.45 1.25 -15.54
C GLY A 335 -22.28 -0.24 -15.80
N ALA A 336 -22.15 -1.03 -14.73
CA ALA A 336 -22.12 -2.48 -14.81
C ALA A 336 -23.44 -3.08 -15.33
N ALA A 337 -24.58 -2.39 -15.13
CA ALA A 337 -25.89 -2.82 -15.60
C ALA A 337 -25.93 -2.78 -17.12
N TRP A 338 -25.53 -1.64 -17.70
CA TRP A 338 -25.46 -1.46 -19.14
C TRP A 338 -24.34 -2.31 -19.77
N LEU A 339 -23.24 -2.59 -19.07
CA LEU A 339 -22.20 -3.53 -19.55
C LEU A 339 -22.73 -4.97 -19.62
N ALA A 340 -23.46 -5.43 -18.59
CA ALA A 340 -24.09 -6.75 -18.58
C ALA A 340 -25.22 -6.86 -19.63
N ALA A 341 -26.04 -5.82 -19.77
CA ALA A 341 -27.05 -5.71 -20.81
C ALA A 341 -26.42 -5.85 -22.20
N LYS A 342 -25.37 -5.08 -22.46
CA LYS A 342 -24.62 -5.09 -23.73
C LYS A 342 -23.96 -6.45 -23.99
N HIS A 343 -23.49 -7.14 -22.96
CA HIS A 343 -22.92 -8.49 -23.07
C HIS A 343 -23.96 -9.51 -23.60
N VAL A 344 -25.22 -9.40 -23.17
CA VAL A 344 -26.34 -10.24 -23.68
C VAL A 344 -27.07 -9.64 -24.90
N ASN A 345 -26.45 -8.66 -25.58
CA ASN A 345 -27.03 -7.92 -26.73
C ASN A 345 -28.39 -7.23 -26.42
N TYR A 346 -28.61 -6.83 -25.17
CA TYR A 346 -29.77 -6.05 -24.75
C TYR A 346 -29.40 -4.57 -24.54
N GLU A 347 -30.22 -3.67 -25.09
CA GLU A 347 -30.06 -2.22 -24.94
C GLU A 347 -30.93 -1.73 -23.77
N LEU A 348 -30.40 -1.80 -22.55
CA LEU A 348 -31.07 -1.28 -21.36
C LEU A 348 -31.17 0.27 -21.46
N PRO A 349 -32.37 0.88 -21.28
CA PRO A 349 -32.57 2.32 -21.41
C PRO A 349 -31.62 3.16 -20.56
N ARG A 350 -31.30 4.36 -21.06
CA ARG A 350 -30.29 5.25 -20.49
C ARG A 350 -30.57 6.72 -20.80
N ASP A 351 -30.52 7.58 -19.78
CA ASP A 351 -30.53 9.04 -19.90
C ASP A 351 -29.21 9.63 -19.35
N ASP A 352 -28.25 9.86 -20.24
CA ASP A 352 -26.95 10.46 -19.89
C ASP A 352 -27.06 11.86 -19.26
N SER A 353 -28.14 12.60 -19.52
CA SER A 353 -28.34 13.94 -18.98
C SER A 353 -28.80 13.93 -17.51
N ALA A 354 -29.52 12.87 -17.10
CA ALA A 354 -29.89 12.64 -15.71
C ALA A 354 -28.73 12.06 -14.88
N PHE A 355 -27.84 11.27 -15.49
CA PHE A 355 -26.86 10.45 -14.77
C PHE A 355 -25.49 11.12 -14.53
N CYS A 356 -25.18 12.19 -15.26
CA CYS A 356 -23.96 12.96 -15.07
C CYS A 356 -24.24 14.46 -14.93
N SER A 357 -23.44 15.14 -14.13
CA SER A 357 -23.36 16.61 -14.17
C SER A 357 -21.94 17.07 -14.40
N VAL A 358 -21.75 17.87 -15.46
CA VAL A 358 -20.54 18.68 -15.68
C VAL A 358 -20.45 19.67 -14.53
N PHE A 359 -19.37 19.62 -13.76
CA PHE A 359 -19.11 20.61 -12.70
C PHE A 359 -17.97 21.56 -13.06
N TYR A 360 -17.19 21.21 -14.09
CA TYR A 360 -16.10 22.05 -14.58
C TYR A 360 -15.70 21.68 -16.00
N THR A 361 -15.36 22.69 -16.82
CA THR A 361 -14.75 22.50 -18.14
C THR A 361 -13.43 23.25 -18.20
N TYR A 362 -12.37 22.57 -18.66
CA TYR A 362 -11.04 23.13 -18.87
C TYR A 362 -10.80 23.42 -20.36
N TYR A 363 -10.45 24.68 -20.64
CA TYR A 363 -10.04 25.15 -21.96
C TYR A 363 -8.51 25.32 -22.02
N PRO A 364 -7.82 24.62 -22.95
CA PRO A 364 -6.41 24.84 -23.25
C PRO A 364 -6.10 26.27 -23.68
N GLU A 365 -4.96 26.83 -23.23
CA GLU A 365 -4.57 28.21 -23.52
C GLU A 365 -4.40 28.47 -25.04
N GLU A 366 -4.04 27.46 -25.83
CA GLU A 366 -3.90 27.55 -27.29
C GLU A 366 -5.24 27.73 -28.05
N ILE A 367 -6.38 27.52 -27.37
CA ILE A 367 -7.74 27.66 -27.92
C ILE A 367 -8.38 29.00 -27.48
N LEU A 368 -7.75 29.73 -26.53
CA LEU A 368 -8.20 31.04 -26.08
C LEU A 368 -7.88 32.10 -27.15
N ASN A 369 -8.85 32.40 -28.02
CA ASN A 369 -8.76 33.51 -28.97
C ASN A 369 -8.36 34.83 -28.27
N GLY A 370 -7.64 35.70 -28.97
CA GLY A 370 -6.96 36.91 -28.45
C GLY A 370 -7.80 38.01 -27.77
N ASN A 371 -9.08 37.76 -27.49
CA ASN A 371 -9.93 38.59 -26.61
C ASN A 371 -10.18 37.96 -25.22
N GLY A 372 -9.80 36.70 -24.97
CA GLY A 372 -9.80 36.09 -23.63
C GLY A 372 -11.13 35.55 -23.09
N ASP A 373 -12.19 35.49 -23.91
CA ASP A 373 -13.56 35.22 -23.44
C ASP A 373 -13.88 33.78 -23.02
N ALA A 374 -12.99 32.81 -23.24
CA ALA A 374 -13.16 31.44 -22.72
C ALA A 374 -12.67 31.37 -21.25
N VAL A 375 -13.44 32.00 -20.36
CA VAL A 375 -13.21 31.94 -18.91
C VAL A 375 -13.48 30.52 -18.42
N ASN A 376 -12.40 29.88 -17.98
CA ASN A 376 -12.31 28.55 -17.37
C ASN A 376 -13.28 28.34 -16.16
N GLY A 377 -14.58 28.13 -16.42
CA GLY A 377 -15.57 27.84 -15.35
C GLY A 377 -17.08 28.04 -15.62
N VAL A 378 -17.61 27.87 -16.84
CA VAL A 378 -19.09 27.94 -17.06
C VAL A 378 -19.69 26.54 -17.26
N ALA A 379 -20.59 26.15 -16.35
CA ALA A 379 -21.44 24.98 -16.54
C ALA A 379 -22.69 25.37 -17.34
N VAL A 380 -22.72 25.03 -18.64
CA VAL A 380 -23.89 25.26 -19.50
C VAL A 380 -24.74 23.99 -19.56
N ASN A 381 -25.80 23.93 -18.77
CA ASN A 381 -26.88 22.97 -19.02
C ASN A 381 -27.61 23.41 -20.30
N GLY A 382 -27.72 22.52 -21.27
CA GLY A 382 -28.30 22.82 -22.57
C GLY A 382 -29.81 23.08 -22.52
N ALA A 383 -30.20 24.35 -22.54
CA ALA A 383 -31.52 24.78 -22.97
C ALA A 383 -31.36 26.07 -23.80
N ALA A 384 -31.72 26.01 -25.08
CA ALA A 384 -31.60 27.16 -25.98
C ALA A 384 -32.66 28.22 -25.62
N VAL A 385 -32.22 29.39 -25.13
CA VAL A 385 -33.08 30.57 -24.94
C VAL A 385 -32.34 31.81 -25.44
N ASN A 386 -33.05 32.65 -26.20
CA ASN A 386 -32.49 33.79 -26.91
C ASN A 386 -32.09 34.96 -26.01
N ASN A 387 -31.17 35.78 -26.55
CA ASN A 387 -30.72 37.08 -26.04
C ASN A 387 -31.80 37.92 -25.32
N VAL A 388 -31.49 38.38 -24.11
CA VAL A 388 -31.84 39.73 -23.64
C VAL A 388 -30.65 40.30 -22.85
N ALA A 389 -30.14 41.46 -23.27
CA ALA A 389 -29.13 42.21 -22.53
C ALA A 389 -29.79 43.09 -21.47
N VAL A 390 -29.21 43.17 -20.27
CA VAL A 390 -29.57 44.16 -19.24
C VAL A 390 -28.30 44.72 -18.61
N ASN A 391 -28.18 46.06 -18.62
CA ASN A 391 -27.05 46.79 -18.06
C ASN A 391 -27.04 46.70 -16.53
N GLY A 392 -25.83 46.67 -15.93
CA GLY A 392 -25.63 46.86 -14.50
C GLY A 392 -24.87 48.15 -14.22
N ASP A 393 -25.56 49.15 -13.66
CA ASP A 393 -24.91 50.31 -13.03
C ASP A 393 -24.52 49.96 -11.58
N PHE A 394 -23.25 50.19 -11.23
CA PHE A 394 -22.75 50.08 -9.86
C PHE A 394 -22.83 51.44 -9.16
N VAL A 395 -23.42 51.49 -7.95
CA VAL A 395 -23.29 52.64 -7.03
C VAL A 395 -22.92 52.16 -5.63
N ASN A 396 -21.92 52.83 -5.06
CA ASN A 396 -21.35 52.63 -3.72
C ASN A 396 -22.36 52.70 -2.56
N GLY A 397 -22.03 52.07 -1.42
CA GLY A 397 -22.43 52.71 -0.14
C GLY A 397 -22.31 51.93 1.18
N LYS A 398 -21.23 52.22 1.93
CA LYS A 398 -21.16 52.40 3.39
C LYS A 398 -21.34 51.21 4.37
N ALA A 399 -20.41 51.17 5.32
CA ALA A 399 -20.49 50.44 6.59
C ALA A 399 -21.26 51.22 7.67
N VAL A 400 -21.79 50.52 8.69
CA VAL A 400 -22.23 51.10 9.98
C VAL A 400 -21.91 50.12 11.14
N ASN A 401 -21.48 50.66 12.28
CA ASN A 401 -21.20 49.96 13.54
C ASN A 401 -22.48 49.51 14.30
N GLY A 402 -22.37 48.50 15.17
CA GLY A 402 -23.40 48.15 16.17
C GLY A 402 -22.81 47.50 17.43
N LYS A 403 -23.14 48.01 18.62
CA LYS A 403 -22.56 47.63 19.92
C LYS A 403 -23.35 46.55 20.69
N LEU A 404 -22.64 45.88 21.60
CA LEU A 404 -23.13 45.11 22.75
C LEU A 404 -24.17 45.84 23.61
N ASN A 405 -25.13 45.10 24.19
CA ASN A 405 -25.43 45.06 25.64
C ASN A 405 -26.68 44.21 26.00
N GLY A 406 -26.70 43.61 27.19
CA GLY A 406 -27.94 43.60 28.03
C GLY A 406 -28.56 42.27 28.48
N ASN A 407 -28.17 41.83 29.69
CA ASN A 407 -28.78 40.84 30.61
C ASN A 407 -30.33 40.75 30.71
N GLY A 408 -30.88 39.60 31.18
CA GLY A 408 -32.32 39.54 31.54
C GLY A 408 -32.98 38.28 32.20
N ILE A 409 -32.29 37.52 33.07
CA ILE A 409 -32.82 36.70 34.22
C ILE A 409 -34.26 36.10 34.21
N ALA A 410 -34.39 34.76 34.36
CA ALA A 410 -35.15 34.06 35.44
C ALA A 410 -35.27 32.52 35.19
N ASN A 411 -35.52 31.61 36.15
CA ASN A 411 -35.05 31.34 37.53
C ASN A 411 -35.75 30.06 38.06
N ALA A 412 -35.01 29.02 38.49
CA ALA A 412 -35.38 27.88 39.38
C ALA A 412 -34.23 26.85 39.32
N GLN A 413 -33.35 26.56 40.31
CA GLN A 413 -33.52 26.21 41.74
C GLN A 413 -34.47 25.01 41.95
N VAL A 414 -34.13 23.93 42.67
CA VAL A 414 -33.29 23.67 43.88
C VAL A 414 -32.66 22.25 43.77
N GLY A 415 -31.56 21.79 44.41
CA GLY A 415 -30.50 22.35 45.29
C GLY A 415 -29.49 21.21 45.66
N PHE A 416 -28.17 21.42 45.69
CA PHE A 416 -27.27 21.60 46.87
C PHE A 416 -27.32 20.50 47.95
N ALA A 417 -26.23 20.02 48.58
CA ALA A 417 -24.92 20.62 48.94
C ALA A 417 -23.77 19.56 48.90
N PHE A 418 -22.57 19.82 48.37
CA PHE A 418 -21.39 20.52 48.94
C PHE A 418 -20.63 19.80 50.08
N LEU A 419 -19.36 19.43 49.85
CA LEU A 419 -18.21 20.20 50.36
C LEU A 419 -16.87 19.79 49.71
N GLU A 420 -16.05 20.78 49.33
CA GLU A 420 -14.65 20.60 48.95
C GLU A 420 -13.72 20.63 50.18
N VAL A 421 -12.62 19.87 50.15
CA VAL A 421 -11.32 20.33 50.66
C VAL A 421 -10.22 19.79 49.75
N ALA A 422 -9.38 20.68 49.21
CA ALA A 422 -8.19 20.31 48.45
C ALA A 422 -6.94 20.26 49.33
N GLY A 423 -6.03 19.32 49.04
CA GLY A 423 -4.59 19.58 49.25
C GLY A 423 -3.74 18.53 49.99
N LYS A 424 -2.75 18.01 49.23
CA LYS A 424 -1.38 17.62 49.63
C LYS A 424 -1.07 16.21 50.16
N SER A 425 0.17 15.83 49.82
CA SER A 425 1.02 14.72 50.29
C SER A 425 0.79 13.31 49.73
N ASN A 426 1.54 13.01 48.66
CA ASN A 426 2.06 11.66 48.44
C ASN A 426 2.99 11.27 49.59
N ASN A 427 2.66 10.21 50.34
CA ASN A 427 3.59 9.25 50.94
C ASN A 427 2.82 8.30 51.87
N PHE A 428 2.66 7.03 51.50
CA PHE A 428 2.70 5.96 52.49
C PHE A 428 3.29 4.67 51.94
N ARG A 429 4.13 4.03 52.76
CA ARG A 429 4.87 2.80 52.43
C ARG A 429 3.97 1.58 52.47
N VAL A 430 4.29 0.61 51.63
CA VAL A 430 3.80 -0.79 51.72
C VAL A 430 4.41 -1.47 52.97
N PRO A 431 3.62 -2.07 53.86
CA PRO A 431 4.12 -2.98 54.91
C PRO A 431 4.45 -4.38 54.36
N SER A 432 5.40 -5.05 55.00
CA SER A 432 5.94 -6.37 54.63
C SER A 432 4.98 -7.56 54.83
N PRO A 433 5.20 -8.71 54.17
CA PRO A 433 4.23 -9.78 54.07
C PRO A 433 4.29 -10.79 55.24
N GLU A 434 3.54 -10.54 56.33
CA GLU A 434 3.53 -11.45 57.50
C GLU A 434 2.13 -11.74 58.10
N LEU A 435 1.05 -11.53 57.34
CA LEU A 435 -0.34 -11.65 57.85
C LEU A 435 -1.27 -12.57 57.01
N LYS A 436 -0.76 -13.75 56.62
CA LYS A 436 -1.55 -14.82 55.98
C LYS A 436 -1.62 -16.11 56.80
N MET A 437 -2.11 -16.04 58.05
CA MET A 437 -2.59 -17.25 58.75
C MET A 437 -3.63 -16.98 59.86
N LEU A 438 -4.72 -16.26 59.58
CA LEU A 438 -5.75 -16.02 60.60
C LEU A 438 -7.20 -15.88 60.06
N CYS A 439 -7.67 -16.85 59.27
CA CYS A 439 -9.09 -16.96 58.89
C CYS A 439 -9.56 -18.40 58.62
N ALA A 440 -9.01 -19.39 59.35
CA ALA A 440 -9.39 -20.81 59.24
C ALA A 440 -9.84 -21.45 60.58
N SER A 441 -9.97 -20.66 61.65
CA SER A 441 -10.23 -21.15 63.02
C SER A 441 -11.60 -20.82 63.61
N ARG A 442 -12.54 -20.24 62.83
CA ARG A 442 -13.89 -19.86 63.32
C ARG A 442 -15.08 -20.54 62.65
N ALA A 443 -14.84 -21.48 61.73
CA ALA A 443 -15.91 -22.30 61.13
C ALA A 443 -16.13 -23.65 61.86
N LEU A 444 -15.20 -24.07 62.72
CA LEU A 444 -15.24 -25.39 63.38
C LEU A 444 -15.91 -25.36 64.77
N GLU A 445 -16.03 -24.19 65.40
CA GLU A 445 -16.64 -24.05 66.74
C GLU A 445 -18.18 -24.10 66.74
N ALA A 446 -18.83 -24.00 65.56
CA ALA A 446 -20.28 -24.05 65.44
C ALA A 446 -20.86 -25.50 65.40
N PHE A 447 -20.02 -26.54 65.36
CA PHE A 447 -20.47 -27.92 65.15
C PHE A 447 -20.55 -28.79 66.42
N ASN A 448 -20.10 -28.29 67.57
CA ASN A 448 -20.02 -29.04 68.84
C ASN A 448 -21.04 -28.60 69.91
N SER A 449 -22.14 -27.95 69.51
CA SER A 449 -23.20 -27.51 70.42
C SER A 449 -24.61 -27.80 69.89
N ASN A 450 -24.99 -29.08 69.86
CA ASN A 450 -26.31 -29.49 70.37
C ASN A 450 -26.44 -31.02 70.49
N ASN A 451 -26.73 -31.49 71.70
CA ASN A 451 -27.21 -32.85 71.93
C ASN A 451 -28.71 -32.91 71.60
N ASN A 452 -29.10 -33.62 70.54
CA ASN A 452 -30.38 -34.32 70.56
C ASN A 452 -30.40 -35.54 69.62
N ARG A 453 -31.11 -36.58 70.05
CA ARG A 453 -31.16 -37.90 69.38
C ARG A 453 -32.19 -37.89 68.23
N ASN A 454 -31.96 -38.76 67.23
CA ASN A 454 -32.89 -39.21 66.17
C ASN A 454 -32.95 -38.50 64.78
N GLU A 455 -31.93 -37.72 64.34
CA GLU A 455 -31.79 -37.35 62.90
C GLU A 455 -30.38 -37.60 62.30
N THR A 456 -29.54 -38.41 62.97
CA THR A 456 -28.10 -38.55 62.73
C THR A 456 -27.64 -39.17 61.40
N LYS A 457 -28.55 -39.51 60.47
CA LYS A 457 -28.18 -39.91 59.10
C LYS A 457 -28.47 -38.84 58.04
N SER A 458 -29.57 -38.08 58.17
CA SER A 458 -29.95 -37.07 57.17
C SER A 458 -29.03 -35.84 57.20
N SER A 459 -28.68 -35.37 58.41
CA SER A 459 -27.77 -34.24 58.60
C SER A 459 -26.34 -34.52 58.11
N TYR A 460 -25.86 -35.77 58.28
CA TYR A 460 -24.52 -36.18 57.86
C TYR A 460 -24.37 -36.15 56.33
N TYR A 461 -25.34 -36.70 55.58
CA TYR A 461 -25.34 -36.61 54.12
C TYR A 461 -25.54 -35.18 53.61
N ARG A 462 -26.36 -34.35 54.27
CA ARG A 462 -26.48 -32.92 53.93
C ARG A 462 -25.18 -32.14 54.18
N GLY A 463 -24.45 -32.45 55.25
CA GLY A 463 -23.12 -31.90 55.53
C GLY A 463 -22.11 -32.28 54.46
N ILE A 464 -22.06 -33.56 54.07
CA ILE A 464 -21.18 -34.03 52.98
C ILE A 464 -21.56 -33.38 51.64
N LEU A 465 -22.85 -33.24 51.31
CA LEU A 465 -23.26 -32.55 50.08
C LEU A 465 -22.89 -31.07 50.09
N ALA A 466 -23.04 -30.38 51.23
CA ALA A 466 -22.67 -28.98 51.37
C ALA A 466 -21.15 -28.78 51.27
N VAL A 467 -20.34 -29.67 51.84
CA VAL A 467 -18.88 -29.67 51.69
C VAL A 467 -18.49 -30.00 50.24
N ALA A 468 -19.12 -30.99 49.60
CA ALA A 468 -18.84 -31.33 48.20
C ALA A 468 -19.23 -30.18 47.24
N ALA A 469 -20.40 -29.57 47.42
CA ALA A 469 -20.81 -28.39 46.65
C ALA A 469 -19.91 -27.18 46.95
N GLY A 470 -19.46 -27.00 48.19
CA GLY A 470 -18.48 -25.98 48.58
C GLY A 470 -17.10 -26.23 47.96
N VAL A 471 -16.65 -27.48 47.83
CA VAL A 471 -15.39 -27.86 47.20
C VAL A 471 -15.47 -27.74 45.68
N VAL A 472 -16.55 -28.19 45.03
CA VAL A 472 -16.76 -28.01 43.58
C VAL A 472 -16.95 -26.53 43.25
N GLY A 473 -17.68 -25.78 44.08
CA GLY A 473 -17.80 -24.33 43.99
C GLY A 473 -16.46 -23.63 44.18
N TYR A 474 -15.66 -24.05 45.17
CA TYR A 474 -14.31 -23.53 45.39
C TYR A 474 -13.36 -23.89 44.26
N ILE A 475 -13.43 -25.09 43.66
CA ILE A 475 -12.61 -25.47 42.50
C ILE A 475 -13.04 -24.65 41.28
N SER A 476 -14.33 -24.55 40.95
CA SER A 476 -14.81 -23.74 39.83
C SER A 476 -14.53 -22.24 40.02
N LEU A 477 -14.64 -21.74 41.25
CA LEU A 477 -14.28 -20.36 41.61
C LEU A 477 -12.75 -20.17 41.61
N LYS A 478 -11.95 -21.16 42.00
CA LYS A 478 -10.49 -21.16 41.95
C LYS A 478 -9.97 -21.25 40.52
N ASP A 479 -10.64 -21.98 39.63
CA ASP A 479 -10.29 -22.04 38.21
C ASP A 479 -10.68 -20.74 37.50
N LYS A 480 -11.84 -20.16 37.84
CA LYS A 480 -12.22 -18.81 37.40
C LYS A 480 -11.32 -17.72 37.99
N LEU A 481 -10.88 -17.84 39.25
CA LEU A 481 -9.89 -16.94 39.84
C LEU A 481 -8.50 -17.17 39.26
N LEU A 482 -8.07 -18.38 38.95
CA LEU A 482 -6.80 -18.65 38.28
C LEU A 482 -6.81 -18.05 36.88
N ALA A 483 -7.88 -18.24 36.11
CA ALA A 483 -8.09 -17.57 34.83
C ALA A 483 -8.06 -16.03 34.96
N ALA A 484 -8.71 -15.46 35.99
CA ALA A 484 -8.70 -14.02 36.24
C ALA A 484 -7.37 -13.49 36.84
N THR A 485 -6.60 -14.32 37.54
CA THR A 485 -5.33 -13.93 38.17
C THR A 485 -4.16 -14.02 37.19
N VAL A 486 -4.22 -14.93 36.21
CA VAL A 486 -3.27 -14.97 35.09
C VAL A 486 -3.32 -13.68 34.26
N ILE A 487 -4.47 -12.98 34.23
CA ILE A 487 -4.66 -11.70 33.53
C ILE A 487 -4.01 -10.52 34.28
N ASN A 488 -3.73 -10.66 35.59
CA ASN A 488 -3.15 -9.61 36.44
C ASN A 488 -1.74 -9.97 36.97
N ASN A 489 -0.95 -10.71 36.19
CA ASN A 489 0.49 -10.81 36.42
C ASN A 489 1.19 -9.52 35.99
N ASP A 490 1.92 -8.92 36.92
CA ASP A 490 2.60 -7.63 36.79
C ASP A 490 3.39 -7.51 35.48
N LEU A 491 2.97 -6.57 34.61
CA LEU A 491 3.65 -6.27 33.35
C LEU A 491 4.95 -5.47 33.55
N LYS A 492 5.17 -4.93 34.76
CA LYS A 492 6.35 -4.16 35.13
C LYS A 492 7.61 -5.04 35.09
N GLY A 493 8.74 -4.47 34.67
CA GLY A 493 10.00 -5.20 34.46
C GLY A 493 10.04 -6.13 33.24
N ARG A 494 8.92 -6.43 32.56
CA ARG A 494 8.96 -7.26 31.33
C ARG A 494 9.73 -6.59 30.19
N ARG A 495 9.68 -5.26 30.08
CA ARG A 495 10.51 -4.49 29.12
C ARG A 495 12.00 -4.63 29.40
N GLU A 496 12.42 -4.63 30.66
CA GLU A 496 13.83 -4.80 31.05
C GLU A 496 14.29 -6.25 30.84
N LYS A 497 13.39 -7.23 30.99
CA LYS A 497 13.72 -8.66 30.94
C LYS A 497 13.68 -9.29 29.54
N PHE A 498 12.88 -8.76 28.62
CA PHE A 498 12.58 -9.40 27.33
C PHE A 498 12.88 -8.55 26.08
N ASN A 499 13.51 -7.39 26.23
CA ASN A 499 13.82 -6.50 25.10
C ASN A 499 15.22 -6.74 24.49
N PHE A 500 15.63 -8.01 24.44
CA PHE A 500 16.96 -8.46 24.00
C PHE A 500 17.35 -7.96 22.60
N ILE A 501 16.38 -7.76 21.70
CA ILE A 501 16.63 -7.16 20.38
C ILE A 501 17.17 -5.72 20.51
N ALA A 502 16.66 -4.93 21.45
CA ALA A 502 17.14 -3.57 21.68
C ALA A 502 18.54 -3.55 22.31
N ASP A 503 18.86 -4.54 23.15
CA ASP A 503 20.18 -4.69 23.76
C ASP A 503 21.25 -5.00 22.69
N VAL A 504 20.95 -5.95 21.79
CA VAL A 504 21.77 -6.26 20.59
C VAL A 504 21.97 -5.02 19.74
N VAL A 505 20.90 -4.29 19.43
CA VAL A 505 20.97 -3.04 18.64
C VAL A 505 21.84 -2.00 19.33
N ALA A 506 21.70 -1.80 20.65
CA ALA A 506 22.48 -0.82 21.39
C ALA A 506 23.99 -1.11 21.36
N VAL A 507 24.38 -2.40 21.41
CA VAL A 507 25.79 -2.82 21.31
C VAL A 507 26.32 -2.69 19.88
N SER A 508 25.55 -3.10 18.88
CA SER A 508 26.05 -3.30 17.52
C SER A 508 25.85 -2.08 16.59
N ALA A 509 24.81 -1.25 16.81
CA ALA A 509 24.49 -0.08 15.97
C ALA A 509 25.63 0.95 15.80
N PRO A 510 26.48 1.25 16.81
CA PRO A 510 27.60 2.18 16.63
C PRO A 510 28.58 1.79 15.53
N SER A 511 28.70 0.49 15.23
CA SER A 511 29.59 -0.04 14.19
C SER A 511 28.97 -0.10 12.79
N VAL A 512 27.67 0.19 12.64
CA VAL A 512 26.94 0.17 11.37
C VAL A 512 27.07 1.53 10.68
N VAL A 513 27.25 1.52 9.36
CA VAL A 513 27.46 2.72 8.54
C VAL A 513 26.52 2.77 7.34
N TYR A 514 26.13 3.98 6.91
CA TYR A 514 25.48 4.22 5.62
C TYR A 514 26.53 4.48 4.54
N ILE A 515 26.36 3.89 3.37
CA ILE A 515 27.26 4.06 2.22
C ILE A 515 26.46 4.68 1.08
N GLU A 516 26.99 5.79 0.55
CA GLU A 516 26.42 6.52 -0.58
C GLU A 516 27.46 6.69 -1.68
N ILE A 517 27.09 6.38 -2.91
CA ILE A 517 27.93 6.54 -4.11
C ILE A 517 27.34 7.71 -4.91
N LYS A 518 28.12 8.75 -5.19
CA LYS A 518 27.68 9.99 -5.87
C LYS A 518 28.43 10.30 -7.16
N ASP A 519 27.75 10.82 -8.16
CA ASP A 519 28.36 11.25 -9.44
C ASP A 519 28.91 12.67 -9.33
N GLY A 520 30.24 12.83 -9.26
CA GLY A 520 30.87 14.15 -9.23
C GLY A 520 30.70 14.98 -10.52
N ARG A 521 30.21 14.37 -11.63
CA ARG A 521 30.04 15.03 -12.94
C ARG A 521 28.58 15.28 -13.30
N ARG A 522 27.61 14.67 -12.61
CA ARG A 522 26.17 14.87 -12.84
C ARG A 522 25.53 15.49 -11.62
N LEU A 523 25.07 16.73 -11.78
CA LEU A 523 24.26 17.43 -10.77
C LEU A 523 22.78 17.10 -10.99
N ASP A 524 22.06 16.89 -9.89
CA ASP A 524 20.62 16.78 -9.88
C ASP A 524 19.99 18.14 -10.23
N LEU A 525 19.02 18.12 -11.16
CA LEU A 525 18.43 19.32 -11.75
C LEU A 525 17.54 20.13 -10.80
N PHE A 526 17.17 19.58 -9.63
CA PHE A 526 16.31 20.23 -8.65
C PHE A 526 17.07 20.73 -7.41
N SER A 527 18.11 20.00 -6.99
CA SER A 527 18.90 20.29 -5.77
C SER A 527 20.29 20.86 -6.04
N GLY A 528 20.80 20.78 -7.28
CA GLY A 528 22.16 21.20 -7.62
C GLY A 528 23.26 20.34 -6.97
N GLN A 529 22.91 19.20 -6.37
CA GLN A 529 23.84 18.28 -5.70
C GLN A 529 24.30 17.14 -6.62
N PRO A 530 25.48 16.54 -6.40
CA PRO A 530 25.90 15.31 -7.08
C PRO A 530 24.83 14.21 -6.99
N VAL A 531 24.42 13.65 -8.14
CA VAL A 531 23.38 12.61 -8.21
C VAL A 531 23.82 11.36 -7.44
N THR A 532 23.00 10.89 -6.51
CA THR A 532 23.23 9.61 -5.83
C THR A 532 23.00 8.45 -6.81
N LEU A 533 24.08 7.72 -7.06
CA LEU A 533 24.20 6.66 -8.06
C LEU A 533 23.88 5.27 -7.52
N SER A 534 24.21 5.02 -6.26
CA SER A 534 24.01 3.77 -5.51
C SER A 534 24.02 4.11 -4.03
N ASN A 535 23.34 3.30 -3.21
CA ASN A 535 23.42 3.39 -1.76
C ASN A 535 23.24 2.00 -1.12
N GLY A 536 23.59 1.91 0.15
CA GLY A 536 23.47 0.70 0.94
C GLY A 536 24.01 0.91 2.35
N SER A 537 24.23 -0.19 3.05
CA SER A 537 24.82 -0.23 4.39
C SER A 537 26.17 -0.93 4.37
N GLY A 538 26.92 -0.73 5.46
CA GLY A 538 28.11 -1.49 5.78
C GLY A 538 28.29 -1.58 7.30
N PHE A 539 29.39 -2.19 7.72
CA PHE A 539 29.78 -2.20 9.12
C PHE A 539 31.30 -2.24 9.29
N ILE A 540 31.78 -1.62 10.37
CA ILE A 540 33.20 -1.46 10.68
C ILE A 540 33.73 -2.75 11.29
N VAL A 541 34.81 -3.29 10.72
CA VAL A 541 35.49 -4.53 11.17
C VAL A 541 36.88 -4.31 11.73
N LYS A 542 37.43 -3.09 11.66
CA LYS A 542 38.65 -2.69 12.36
C LYS A 542 38.57 -1.24 12.80
N GLU A 543 39.16 -0.95 13.96
CA GLU A 543 39.19 0.38 14.58
C GLU A 543 39.86 1.44 13.69
N ASP A 544 40.65 1.03 12.70
CA ASP A 544 41.36 1.88 11.73
C ASP A 544 40.53 2.22 10.47
N GLY A 545 39.20 2.11 10.54
CA GLY A 545 38.30 2.56 9.48
C GLY A 545 38.05 1.53 8.38
N LEU A 546 38.28 0.24 8.65
CA LEU A 546 37.94 -0.82 7.70
C LEU A 546 36.46 -1.18 7.80
N ILE A 547 35.76 -1.14 6.67
CA ILE A 547 34.32 -1.38 6.56
C ILE A 547 34.08 -2.53 5.57
N LEU A 548 33.15 -3.41 5.89
CA LEU A 548 32.55 -4.39 4.97
C LEU A 548 31.23 -3.88 4.41
N THR A 549 30.93 -4.31 3.18
CA THR A 549 29.64 -4.12 2.50
C THR A 549 29.51 -5.13 1.36
N ASN A 550 28.41 -5.10 0.60
CA ASN A 550 28.32 -5.89 -0.63
C ASN A 550 29.08 -5.25 -1.78
N ALA A 551 29.56 -6.08 -2.71
CA ALA A 551 30.20 -5.58 -3.92
C ALA A 551 29.24 -4.73 -4.77
N HIS A 552 27.99 -5.17 -4.93
CA HIS A 552 27.00 -4.44 -5.73
C HIS A 552 26.68 -3.02 -5.22
N VAL A 553 26.94 -2.71 -3.94
CA VAL A 553 26.75 -1.36 -3.37
C VAL A 553 27.78 -0.38 -3.93
N VAL A 554 29.05 -0.82 -4.02
CA VAL A 554 30.22 0.05 -4.29
C VAL A 554 30.78 -0.07 -5.71
N VAL A 555 30.46 -1.15 -6.43
CA VAL A 555 30.96 -1.42 -7.78
C VAL A 555 30.34 -0.48 -8.82
N ASN A 556 31.08 -0.28 -9.91
CA ASN A 556 30.59 0.06 -11.26
C ASN A 556 30.66 1.52 -11.75
N LYS A 557 31.34 2.47 -11.08
CA LYS A 557 31.18 3.92 -11.40
C LYS A 557 32.49 4.74 -11.40
N PRO A 558 33.06 5.06 -12.58
CA PRO A 558 34.24 5.94 -12.69
C PRO A 558 33.95 7.35 -12.17
N ASN A 559 34.88 7.95 -11.43
CA ASN A 559 34.74 9.27 -10.79
C ASN A 559 33.62 9.36 -9.73
N ALA A 560 33.12 8.23 -9.24
CA ALA A 560 32.15 8.26 -8.16
C ALA A 560 32.81 8.57 -6.81
N ILE A 561 32.18 9.46 -6.05
CA ILE A 561 32.58 9.80 -4.68
C ILE A 561 31.87 8.81 -3.75
N VAL A 562 32.63 8.04 -2.97
CA VAL A 562 32.09 7.19 -1.91
C VAL A 562 32.01 8.01 -0.64
N ASN A 563 30.81 8.28 -0.16
CA ASN A 563 30.57 8.89 1.15
C ASN A 563 30.13 7.80 2.12
N VAL A 564 30.81 7.70 3.26
CA VAL A 564 30.41 6.86 4.38
C VAL A 564 29.91 7.76 5.49
N ARG A 565 28.71 7.50 6.01
CA ARG A 565 28.18 8.16 7.22
C ARG A 565 28.23 7.19 8.40
N LEU A 566 28.84 7.65 9.49
CA LEU A 566 28.96 6.91 10.76
C LEU A 566 27.70 7.09 11.62
N PHE A 567 27.59 6.27 12.67
CA PHE A 567 26.48 6.31 13.63
C PHE A 567 26.33 7.67 14.34
N ASP A 568 27.42 8.42 14.55
CA ASP A 568 27.40 9.78 15.11
C ASP A 568 26.93 10.86 14.11
N GLY A 569 26.59 10.46 12.88
CA GLY A 569 26.18 11.35 11.80
C GLY A 569 27.33 11.96 10.98
N SER A 570 28.59 11.77 11.40
CA SER A 570 29.76 12.29 10.66
C SER A 570 29.92 11.60 9.31
N ILE A 571 30.35 12.35 8.29
CA ILE A 571 30.48 11.88 6.90
C ILE A 571 31.95 11.95 6.49
N HIS A 572 32.46 10.84 5.97
CA HIS A 572 33.86 10.68 5.55
C HIS A 572 33.93 10.14 4.12
N THR A 573 34.88 10.61 3.34
CA THR A 573 35.16 10.04 2.01
C THR A 573 35.81 8.66 2.17
N GLY A 574 35.21 7.65 1.56
CA GLY A 574 35.69 6.28 1.54
C GLY A 574 36.48 5.93 0.28
N PHE A 575 37.30 4.90 0.38
CA PHE A 575 38.04 4.30 -0.75
C PHE A 575 37.78 2.79 -0.78
N VAL A 576 37.54 2.22 -1.96
CA VAL A 576 37.38 0.76 -2.12
C VAL A 576 38.77 0.11 -2.05
N GLU A 577 39.00 -0.81 -1.11
CA GLU A 577 40.26 -1.56 -1.00
C GLU A 577 40.21 -2.85 -1.85
N ASP A 578 39.23 -3.70 -1.59
CA ASP A 578 39.07 -5.03 -2.19
C ASP A 578 37.62 -5.28 -2.59
N VAL A 579 37.41 -6.07 -3.66
CA VAL A 579 36.10 -6.48 -4.17
C VAL A 579 36.16 -7.92 -4.67
N ASP A 580 35.27 -8.77 -4.15
CA ASP A 580 34.95 -10.10 -4.70
C ASP A 580 33.51 -10.13 -5.24
N LEU A 581 33.37 -10.08 -6.56
CA LEU A 581 32.07 -10.20 -7.25
C LEU A 581 31.46 -11.62 -7.13
N LYS A 582 32.28 -12.67 -6.95
CA LYS A 582 31.78 -14.05 -6.82
C LYS A 582 31.01 -14.18 -5.51
N SER A 583 31.58 -13.71 -4.41
CA SER A 583 30.90 -13.72 -3.09
C SER A 583 29.97 -12.53 -2.87
N ASP A 584 29.97 -11.51 -3.76
CA ASP A 584 29.31 -10.21 -3.56
C ASP A 584 29.77 -9.49 -2.28
N LEU A 585 31.09 -9.51 -2.04
CA LEU A 585 31.75 -8.88 -0.90
C LEU A 585 32.64 -7.73 -1.37
N ALA A 586 32.65 -6.62 -0.63
CA ALA A 586 33.62 -5.57 -0.82
C ALA A 586 34.01 -4.93 0.50
N THR A 587 35.15 -4.24 0.47
CA THR A 587 35.65 -3.49 1.62
C THR A 587 35.99 -2.06 1.27
N LEU A 588 35.61 -1.16 2.18
CA LEU A 588 35.92 0.25 2.13
C LEU A 588 36.90 0.62 3.24
N ARG A 589 37.67 1.68 3.00
CA ARG A 589 38.49 2.36 3.98
C ARG A 589 38.02 3.80 4.15
N ILE A 590 37.88 4.25 5.40
CA ILE A 590 37.81 5.68 5.74
C ILE A 590 39.04 6.08 6.58
N PRO A 591 39.52 7.33 6.50
CA PRO A 591 40.73 7.78 7.20
C PRO A 591 40.47 8.15 8.67
N VAL A 592 39.76 7.30 9.41
CA VAL A 592 39.35 7.52 10.81
C VAL A 592 39.84 6.37 11.68
N LYS A 593 40.22 6.65 12.94
CA LYS A 593 40.74 5.68 13.90
C LYS A 593 39.96 5.70 15.22
N GLY A 594 40.02 4.60 15.97
CA GLY A 594 39.33 4.47 17.27
C GLY A 594 37.83 4.24 17.11
N LEU A 595 37.40 3.68 15.98
CA LEU A 595 35.99 3.41 15.69
C LEU A 595 35.47 2.16 16.42
N PRO A 596 34.17 2.13 16.79
CA PRO A 596 33.53 0.91 17.28
C PRO A 596 33.51 -0.18 16.20
N VAL A 597 33.84 -1.41 16.59
CA VAL A 597 34.01 -2.56 15.69
C VAL A 597 32.91 -3.60 15.92
N MET A 598 32.32 -4.08 14.83
CA MET A 598 31.44 -5.24 14.82
C MET A 598 32.25 -6.51 15.07
N LYS A 599 31.85 -7.31 16.06
CA LYS A 599 32.39 -8.65 16.27
C LYS A 599 31.94 -9.57 15.14
N LEU A 600 32.84 -10.41 14.64
CA LEU A 600 32.50 -11.45 13.66
C LEU A 600 32.30 -12.77 14.39
N GLY A 601 31.06 -13.26 14.40
CA GLY A 601 30.70 -14.53 15.02
C GLY A 601 31.08 -15.72 14.15
N SER A 602 30.42 -16.86 14.34
CA SER A 602 30.56 -18.05 13.49
C SER A 602 29.27 -18.30 12.72
N SER A 603 29.37 -18.64 11.43
CA SER A 603 28.23 -19.08 10.62
C SER A 603 28.19 -20.60 10.42
N ALA A 604 29.14 -21.34 11.02
CA ALA A 604 29.08 -22.80 11.12
C ALA A 604 28.17 -23.27 12.27
N ASP A 605 28.07 -22.47 13.34
CA ASP A 605 27.44 -22.88 14.60
C ASP A 605 25.96 -22.44 14.74
N ILE A 606 25.45 -21.67 13.78
CA ILE A 606 24.07 -21.17 13.74
C ILE A 606 23.04 -22.30 13.58
N GLN A 607 21.88 -22.14 14.21
CA GLN A 607 20.78 -23.10 14.20
C GLN A 607 19.50 -22.48 13.60
N PRO A 608 18.70 -23.25 12.85
CA PRO A 608 17.37 -22.81 12.44
C PRO A 608 16.49 -22.46 13.65
N GLY A 609 15.84 -21.31 13.62
CA GLY A 609 15.05 -20.75 14.71
C GLY A 609 15.79 -19.79 15.64
N GLU A 610 17.11 -19.60 15.50
CA GLU A 610 17.84 -18.55 16.22
C GLU A 610 17.33 -17.16 15.84
N TRP A 611 17.16 -16.30 16.84
CA TRP A 611 16.81 -14.89 16.65
C TRP A 611 17.98 -14.12 16.03
N VAL A 612 17.67 -13.33 15.02
CA VAL A 612 18.63 -12.51 14.28
C VAL A 612 18.11 -11.10 14.05
N VAL A 613 19.05 -10.17 13.96
CA VAL A 613 18.81 -8.75 13.72
C VAL A 613 19.55 -8.32 12.45
N ALA A 614 18.80 -8.03 11.40
CA ALA A 614 19.32 -7.48 10.15
C ALA A 614 19.37 -5.94 10.26
N MET A 615 20.58 -5.40 10.46
CA MET A 615 20.77 -3.96 10.63
C MET A 615 21.27 -3.28 9.36
N GLY A 616 20.89 -2.01 9.21
CA GLY A 616 21.43 -1.08 8.24
C GLY A 616 21.03 0.35 8.56
N SER A 617 21.33 1.27 7.64
CA SER A 617 21.15 2.71 7.83
C SER A 617 20.60 3.39 6.56
N PRO A 618 19.38 3.05 6.10
CA PRO A 618 18.79 3.70 4.93
C PRO A 618 18.62 5.20 5.14
N LEU A 619 18.94 5.95 4.08
CA LEU A 619 18.49 7.33 3.89
C LEU A 619 18.80 8.27 5.06
N ALA A 620 19.97 8.06 5.70
CA ALA A 620 20.64 9.06 6.53
C ALA A 620 19.92 9.50 7.83
N LEU A 621 18.74 8.95 8.16
CA LEU A 621 17.85 9.47 9.21
C LEU A 621 17.48 8.47 10.31
N SER A 622 17.67 7.16 10.09
CA SER A 622 17.58 6.16 11.17
C SER A 622 18.25 4.85 10.76
N ASN A 623 18.85 4.16 11.73
CA ASN A 623 19.25 2.78 11.52
C ASN A 623 17.98 1.92 11.39
N THR A 624 17.77 1.34 10.21
CA THR A 624 16.71 0.34 10.04
C THR A 624 17.18 -0.98 10.62
N VAL A 625 16.50 -1.35 11.69
CA VAL A 625 16.63 -2.61 12.38
C VAL A 625 15.41 -3.44 12.00
N THR A 626 15.63 -4.61 11.40
CA THR A 626 14.60 -5.62 11.26
C THR A 626 15.03 -6.87 12.01
N ALA A 627 14.09 -7.55 12.66
CA ALA A 627 14.34 -8.76 13.42
C ALA A 627 13.52 -9.91 12.84
N GLY A 628 14.01 -11.13 13.05
CA GLY A 628 13.40 -12.37 12.61
C GLY A 628 14.19 -13.56 13.16
N VAL A 629 14.07 -14.70 12.50
CA VAL A 629 14.81 -15.93 12.82
C VAL A 629 15.59 -16.45 11.62
N VAL A 630 16.60 -17.28 11.86
CA VAL A 630 17.22 -18.09 10.81
C VAL A 630 16.23 -19.15 10.35
N SER A 631 15.71 -19.03 9.12
CA SER A 631 14.79 -20.00 8.53
C SER A 631 15.51 -21.24 7.98
N SER A 632 16.74 -21.08 7.52
CA SER A 632 17.64 -22.16 7.11
C SER A 632 19.08 -21.68 7.15
N THR A 633 19.98 -22.53 7.61
CA THR A 633 21.41 -22.25 7.75
C THR A 633 22.20 -22.62 6.50
N GLN A 634 21.63 -23.48 5.63
CA GLN A 634 22.34 -24.08 4.49
C GLN A 634 21.49 -24.10 3.22
N ARG A 635 21.18 -22.92 2.65
CA ARG A 635 20.57 -22.82 1.31
C ARG A 635 21.64 -22.71 0.24
N ALA A 636 21.82 -23.77 -0.55
CA ALA A 636 22.74 -23.75 -1.68
C ALA A 636 22.27 -22.73 -2.74
N SER A 637 23.21 -21.97 -3.30
CA SER A 637 23.00 -21.05 -4.43
C SER A 637 22.27 -21.70 -5.61
N GLU A 638 22.51 -22.99 -5.89
CA GLU A 638 21.83 -23.74 -6.95
C GLU A 638 20.31 -23.84 -6.72
N GLU A 639 19.87 -23.97 -5.46
CA GLU A 639 18.43 -23.96 -5.09
C GLU A 639 17.80 -22.57 -5.27
N LEU A 640 18.62 -21.52 -5.18
CA LEU A 640 18.23 -20.13 -5.49
C LEU A 640 18.32 -19.82 -6.98
N GLY A 641 18.70 -20.81 -7.81
CA GLY A 641 18.93 -20.66 -9.24
C GLY A 641 20.25 -19.96 -9.61
N LEU A 642 21.09 -19.61 -8.64
CA LEU A 642 22.34 -18.85 -8.80
C LEU A 642 23.52 -19.75 -9.22
N ARG A 643 23.47 -20.29 -10.44
CA ARG A 643 24.56 -21.13 -10.99
C ARG A 643 25.90 -20.39 -11.05
N GLY A 644 26.99 -21.11 -10.72
CA GLY A 644 28.38 -20.62 -10.81
C GLY A 644 28.94 -19.94 -9.56
N LYS A 645 28.15 -19.82 -8.49
CA LYS A 645 28.62 -19.44 -7.16
C LYS A 645 28.51 -20.65 -6.25
N ASP A 646 29.61 -21.34 -5.92
CA ASP A 646 29.60 -22.45 -4.96
C ASP A 646 29.48 -21.91 -3.51
N MET A 647 28.35 -21.27 -3.21
CA MET A 647 28.14 -20.49 -1.98
C MET A 647 26.81 -20.84 -1.35
N VAL A 648 26.86 -21.17 -0.06
CA VAL A 648 25.70 -21.46 0.76
C VAL A 648 25.26 -20.18 1.47
N TYR A 649 23.98 -19.87 1.46
CA TYR A 649 23.41 -18.66 2.07
C TYR A 649 22.66 -18.98 3.36
N ILE A 650 22.66 -18.02 4.29
CA ILE A 650 21.76 -18.00 5.44
C ILE A 650 20.41 -17.45 4.96
N GLN A 651 19.33 -18.21 5.16
CA GLN A 651 17.96 -17.76 4.92
C GLN A 651 17.35 -17.21 6.22
N THR A 652 16.69 -16.06 6.17
CA THR A 652 15.94 -15.47 7.29
C THR A 652 14.62 -14.88 6.83
N ASP A 653 13.63 -14.83 7.73
CA ASP A 653 12.39 -14.09 7.53
C ASP A 653 12.51 -12.60 7.89
N ALA A 654 13.59 -12.20 8.56
CA ALA A 654 13.93 -10.81 8.85
C ALA A 654 13.91 -10.00 7.54
N PRO A 655 13.08 -8.94 7.41
CA PRO A 655 12.98 -8.20 6.16
C PRO A 655 14.30 -7.50 5.76
N ILE A 656 14.89 -7.94 4.65
CA ILE A 656 16.01 -7.26 3.99
C ILE A 656 15.46 -6.36 2.87
N THR A 657 16.04 -5.18 2.73
CA THR A 657 15.72 -4.16 1.72
C THR A 657 17.00 -3.49 1.23
N PHE A 658 16.92 -2.62 0.22
CA PHE A 658 18.06 -1.78 -0.20
C PHE A 658 18.68 -0.98 0.96
N GLY A 659 17.89 -0.68 2.00
CA GLY A 659 18.34 0.08 3.16
C GLY A 659 19.34 -0.64 4.06
N ASN A 660 19.22 -1.96 4.21
CA ASN A 660 20.11 -2.78 5.03
C ASN A 660 20.97 -3.78 4.23
N SER A 661 20.86 -3.81 2.90
CA SER A 661 21.83 -4.48 2.01
C SER A 661 23.26 -4.01 2.28
N GLY A 662 24.21 -4.93 2.38
CA GLY A 662 25.60 -4.70 2.80
C GLY A 662 25.79 -4.53 4.32
N GLY A 663 24.73 -4.34 5.09
CA GLY A 663 24.77 -4.30 6.55
C GLY A 663 24.87 -5.70 7.19
N PRO A 664 25.10 -5.79 8.50
CA PRO A 664 25.29 -7.06 9.17
C PRO A 664 23.95 -7.74 9.53
N LEU A 665 23.95 -9.08 9.47
CA LEU A 665 22.98 -9.95 10.13
C LEU A 665 23.60 -10.41 11.45
N VAL A 666 22.98 -10.07 12.58
CA VAL A 666 23.59 -10.17 13.91
C VAL A 666 22.81 -11.12 14.81
N ASN A 667 23.51 -11.96 15.58
CA ASN A 667 22.93 -12.89 16.56
C ASN A 667 22.62 -12.20 17.91
N LEU A 668 22.12 -12.95 18.89
CA LEU A 668 21.80 -12.39 20.21
C LEU A 668 23.01 -11.98 21.07
N ASP A 669 24.22 -12.40 20.71
CA ASP A 669 25.48 -12.01 21.38
C ASP A 669 26.09 -10.71 20.81
N GLY A 670 25.42 -10.09 19.83
CA GLY A 670 25.89 -8.87 19.17
C GLY A 670 26.96 -9.11 18.10
N GLU A 671 27.09 -10.35 17.63
CA GLU A 671 28.08 -10.77 16.62
C GLU A 671 27.46 -10.89 15.23
N ALA A 672 28.14 -10.36 14.21
CA ALA A 672 27.74 -10.56 12.82
C ALA A 672 27.98 -12.00 12.39
N ILE A 673 26.89 -12.71 12.06
CA ILE A 673 26.88 -14.07 11.50
C ILE A 673 26.69 -14.07 9.98
N GLY A 674 26.35 -12.93 9.38
CA GLY A 674 26.35 -12.76 7.93
C GLY A 674 26.25 -11.30 7.46
N ILE A 675 26.23 -11.11 6.15
CA ILE A 675 26.00 -9.82 5.48
C ILE A 675 24.69 -9.88 4.71
N ASN A 676 23.76 -8.99 5.05
CA ASN A 676 22.46 -8.83 4.39
C ASN A 676 22.67 -8.56 2.90
N SER A 677 22.15 -9.39 1.99
CA SER A 677 22.50 -9.30 0.56
C SER A 677 21.28 -9.26 -0.36
N MET A 678 20.28 -10.11 -0.15
CA MET A 678 19.17 -10.26 -1.12
C MET A 678 17.82 -10.47 -0.42
N LYS A 679 16.75 -9.91 -0.98
CA LYS A 679 15.36 -10.31 -0.71
C LYS A 679 14.81 -11.05 -1.93
N VAL A 680 14.17 -12.20 -1.73
CA VAL A 680 13.48 -12.93 -2.81
C VAL A 680 11.98 -12.67 -2.76
N THR A 681 11.36 -12.74 -1.57
CA THR A 681 9.97 -12.35 -1.36
C THR A 681 9.75 -11.92 0.10
N SER A 682 8.56 -11.48 0.47
CA SER A 682 8.25 -11.14 1.87
C SER A 682 8.34 -12.39 2.75
N GLY A 683 9.09 -12.30 3.85
CA GLY A 683 9.42 -13.45 4.70
C GLY A 683 10.51 -14.38 4.17
N ILE A 684 11.16 -14.05 3.03
CA ILE A 684 12.32 -14.81 2.52
C ILE A 684 13.43 -13.85 2.06
N SER A 685 14.40 -13.68 2.94
CA SER A 685 15.63 -12.89 2.77
C SER A 685 16.87 -13.78 2.88
N PHE A 686 18.00 -13.34 2.32
CA PHE A 686 19.28 -14.05 2.31
C PHE A 686 20.45 -13.17 2.73
N ALA A 687 21.34 -13.76 3.53
CA ALA A 687 22.62 -13.18 3.93
C ALA A 687 23.80 -14.09 3.55
N ILE A 688 24.93 -13.48 3.20
CA ILE A 688 26.20 -14.16 2.95
C ILE A 688 26.78 -14.58 4.31
N PRO A 689 27.13 -15.85 4.55
CA PRO A 689 27.66 -16.28 5.85
C PRO A 689 29.00 -15.63 6.19
N ILE A 690 29.22 -15.31 7.47
CA ILE A 690 30.41 -14.57 7.90
C ILE A 690 31.72 -15.35 7.76
N ASP A 691 31.69 -16.68 7.65
CA ASP A 691 32.93 -17.44 7.44
C ASP A 691 33.52 -17.25 6.03
N TYR A 692 32.68 -17.06 5.00
CA TYR A 692 33.14 -16.59 3.68
C TYR A 692 33.78 -15.19 3.75
N VAL A 693 33.27 -14.34 4.65
CA VAL A 693 33.84 -13.01 4.91
C VAL A 693 35.21 -13.11 5.58
N LYS A 694 35.39 -14.01 6.56
CA LYS A 694 36.70 -14.28 7.18
C LYS A 694 37.71 -14.77 6.13
N GLU A 695 37.30 -15.67 5.24
CA GLU A 695 38.14 -16.11 4.12
C GLU A 695 38.51 -14.96 3.17
N PHE A 696 37.55 -14.11 2.80
CA PHE A 696 37.77 -12.95 1.95
C PHE A 696 38.76 -11.96 2.58
N LEU A 697 38.61 -11.67 3.88
CA LEU A 697 39.55 -10.84 4.64
C LEU A 697 40.94 -11.48 4.78
N ALA A 698 41.05 -12.81 4.86
CA ALA A 698 42.32 -13.53 4.93
C ALA A 698 43.05 -13.60 3.58
N LYS A 699 42.32 -13.65 2.46
CA LYS A 699 42.86 -13.73 1.09
C LYS A 699 43.38 -12.40 0.52
N ARG A 700 43.34 -11.31 1.32
CA ARG A 700 43.83 -9.97 0.96
C ARG A 700 45.33 -9.96 0.65
N THR A 701 45.66 -10.04 -0.64
CA THR A 701 47.01 -9.78 -1.16
C THR A 701 47.13 -8.34 -1.61
N THR A 702 48.25 -7.68 -1.29
CA THR A 702 48.50 -6.24 -1.49
C THR A 702 48.74 -5.81 -2.94
N LYS A 703 48.06 -6.42 -3.90
CA LYS A 703 48.05 -6.03 -5.31
C LYS A 703 46.62 -6.14 -5.85
N SER A 704 45.95 -5.00 -5.97
CA SER A 704 44.72 -4.88 -6.75
C SER A 704 44.98 -5.40 -8.16
N PRO A 705 44.31 -6.48 -8.62
CA PRO A 705 44.38 -6.83 -10.02
C PRO A 705 43.63 -5.74 -10.80
N GLN A 706 44.30 -5.06 -11.74
CA GLN A 706 43.61 -4.33 -12.80
C GLN A 706 42.93 -5.36 -13.70
N VAL A 707 41.77 -5.85 -13.27
CA VAL A 707 40.85 -6.58 -14.13
C VAL A 707 40.13 -5.52 -14.96
N SER A 708 40.52 -5.35 -16.22
CA SER A 708 39.74 -4.49 -17.09
C SER A 708 38.37 -5.13 -17.29
N ARG A 709 37.31 -4.38 -17.02
CA ARG A 709 35.93 -4.90 -16.95
C ARG A 709 34.97 -4.04 -17.74
N ARG A 710 33.92 -4.71 -18.22
CA ARG A 710 33.01 -4.18 -19.22
C ARG A 710 31.65 -3.84 -18.64
N TYR A 711 31.20 -2.64 -18.95
CA TYR A 711 30.04 -2.00 -18.36
C TYR A 711 28.83 -2.01 -19.31
N LEU A 712 27.66 -2.38 -18.78
CA LEU A 712 26.36 -2.24 -19.47
C LEU A 712 25.47 -1.13 -18.89
N GLY A 713 25.49 -0.94 -17.57
CA GLY A 713 24.64 0.03 -16.86
C GLY A 713 23.16 -0.37 -16.77
N ILE A 714 22.91 -1.61 -16.34
CA ILE A 714 21.57 -2.14 -16.03
C ILE A 714 21.51 -2.71 -14.62
N THR A 715 20.33 -2.66 -14.01
CA THR A 715 19.96 -3.46 -12.83
C THR A 715 19.18 -4.68 -13.31
N MET A 716 19.52 -5.86 -12.76
CA MET A 716 19.06 -7.16 -13.25
C MET A 716 18.37 -7.95 -12.14
N LEU A 717 17.32 -8.69 -12.50
CA LEU A 717 16.67 -9.68 -11.63
C LEU A 717 16.61 -11.03 -12.36
N SER A 718 17.13 -12.09 -11.73
CA SER A 718 17.07 -13.45 -12.30
C SER A 718 15.67 -14.02 -12.16
N LEU A 719 15.12 -14.55 -13.25
CA LEU A 719 13.78 -15.12 -13.27
C LEU A 719 13.79 -16.54 -12.70
N THR A 720 13.49 -16.66 -11.40
CA THR A 720 13.14 -17.95 -10.78
C THR A 720 11.72 -18.36 -11.20
N PRO A 721 11.33 -19.65 -11.10
CA PRO A 721 9.97 -20.09 -11.45
C PRO A 721 8.86 -19.31 -10.74
N ASN A 722 9.07 -18.93 -9.49
CA ASN A 722 8.11 -18.14 -8.71
C ASN A 722 7.99 -16.70 -9.21
N ILE A 723 9.11 -16.03 -9.48
CA ILE A 723 9.13 -14.66 -10.04
C ILE A 723 8.54 -14.66 -11.45
N LEU A 724 8.87 -15.67 -12.25
CA LEU A 724 8.34 -15.87 -13.59
C LEU A 724 6.82 -16.11 -13.57
N MET A 725 6.32 -16.91 -12.61
CA MET A 725 4.88 -17.09 -12.40
C MET A 725 4.20 -15.78 -11.99
N GLU A 726 4.76 -15.03 -11.04
CA GLU A 726 4.24 -13.72 -10.61
C GLU A 726 4.24 -12.70 -11.76
N LEU A 727 5.29 -12.66 -12.58
CA LEU A 727 5.37 -11.78 -13.74
C LEU A 727 4.40 -12.19 -14.86
N ARG A 728 4.19 -13.49 -15.10
CA ARG A 728 3.14 -13.98 -16.03
C ARG A 728 1.74 -13.61 -15.53
N MET A 729 1.50 -13.69 -14.21
CA MET A 729 0.24 -13.22 -13.60
C MET A 729 0.05 -11.70 -13.69
N ARG A 730 1.10 -10.91 -13.92
CA ARG A 730 1.00 -9.44 -14.07
C ARG A 730 1.14 -8.95 -15.51
N ASN A 731 1.68 -9.77 -16.39
CA ASN A 731 1.88 -9.49 -17.80
C ASN A 731 1.47 -10.74 -18.62
N PRO A 732 0.17 -10.93 -18.90
CA PRO A 732 -0.34 -12.07 -19.66
C PRO A 732 0.20 -12.15 -21.09
N GLU A 733 0.76 -11.04 -21.60
CA GLU A 733 1.41 -10.98 -22.90
C GLU A 733 2.80 -11.61 -22.92
N MET A 734 3.37 -11.95 -21.76
CA MET A 734 4.66 -12.62 -21.67
C MET A 734 4.57 -14.02 -22.31
N PRO A 735 5.41 -14.33 -23.32
CA PRO A 735 5.41 -15.65 -23.95
C PRO A 735 5.61 -16.78 -22.93
N SER A 736 4.70 -17.76 -22.95
CA SER A 736 4.64 -18.87 -22.00
C SER A 736 5.82 -19.85 -22.10
N ASP A 737 6.59 -19.78 -23.19
CA ASP A 737 7.80 -20.56 -23.43
C ASP A 737 9.08 -19.94 -22.84
N ILE A 738 9.01 -18.74 -22.24
CA ILE A 738 10.12 -18.16 -21.46
C ILE A 738 10.18 -18.88 -20.12
N GLU A 739 10.95 -19.96 -20.02
CA GLU A 739 11.16 -20.71 -18.77
C GLU A 739 12.24 -20.07 -17.86
N HIS A 740 13.07 -19.19 -18.42
CA HIS A 740 14.23 -18.59 -17.76
C HIS A 740 14.62 -17.28 -18.46
N GLY A 741 15.34 -16.42 -17.75
CA GLY A 741 15.85 -15.17 -18.30
C GLY A 741 16.25 -14.17 -17.21
N ILE A 742 16.59 -12.95 -17.64
CA ILE A 742 16.94 -11.83 -16.78
C ILE A 742 16.02 -10.65 -17.05
N LEU A 743 15.21 -10.28 -16.07
CA LEU A 743 14.43 -9.05 -16.12
C LEU A 743 15.37 -7.85 -15.93
N VAL A 744 15.33 -6.92 -16.88
CA VAL A 744 15.97 -5.61 -16.81
C VAL A 744 15.11 -4.73 -15.92
N TRP A 745 15.48 -4.63 -14.64
CA TRP A 745 14.74 -3.85 -13.64
C TRP A 745 14.89 -2.33 -13.85
N LYS A 746 16.09 -1.90 -14.25
CA LYS A 746 16.41 -0.48 -14.49
C LYS A 746 17.52 -0.37 -15.53
N VAL A 747 17.46 0.67 -16.35
CA VAL A 747 18.54 1.05 -17.27
C VAL A 747 19.04 2.43 -16.88
N ILE A 748 20.36 2.60 -16.77
CA ILE A 748 20.97 3.87 -16.39
C ILE A 748 21.02 4.79 -17.62
N ILE A 749 20.42 5.99 -17.53
CA ILE A 749 20.36 6.93 -18.66
C ILE A 749 21.78 7.31 -19.13
N GLY A 750 22.01 7.13 -20.43
CA GLY A 750 23.30 7.34 -21.11
C GLY A 750 24.32 6.21 -20.95
N SER A 751 23.95 5.07 -20.34
CA SER A 751 24.81 3.88 -20.31
C SER A 751 24.89 3.17 -21.67
N PRO A 752 25.85 2.25 -21.86
CA PRO A 752 25.88 1.37 -23.04
C PRO A 752 24.53 0.70 -23.34
N ALA A 753 23.85 0.14 -22.33
CA ALA A 753 22.55 -0.49 -22.52
C ALA A 753 21.44 0.50 -22.92
N TYR A 754 21.44 1.71 -22.34
CA TYR A 754 20.52 2.78 -22.76
C TYR A 754 20.75 3.15 -24.23
N ASN A 755 22.01 3.35 -24.63
CA ASN A 755 22.39 3.71 -25.99
C ASN A 755 22.12 2.56 -26.99
N GLY A 756 22.20 1.30 -26.54
CA GLY A 756 21.83 0.12 -27.31
C GLY A 756 20.33 -0.24 -27.27
N GLY A 757 19.48 0.61 -26.69
CA GLY A 757 18.02 0.48 -26.74
C GLY A 757 17.38 -0.51 -25.76
N LEU A 758 18.13 -0.98 -24.74
CA LEU A 758 17.55 -1.75 -23.63
C LEU A 758 16.61 -0.85 -22.81
N GLN A 759 15.51 -1.41 -22.33
CA GLN A 759 14.48 -0.71 -21.54
C GLN A 759 14.15 -1.47 -20.25
N PRO A 760 13.72 -0.76 -19.18
CA PRO A 760 13.12 -1.42 -18.01
C PRO A 760 11.91 -2.27 -18.44
N GLY A 761 11.83 -3.49 -17.93
CA GLY A 761 10.81 -4.48 -18.33
C GLY A 761 11.24 -5.46 -19.42
N ASP A 762 12.37 -5.24 -20.10
CA ASP A 762 12.94 -6.21 -21.04
C ASP A 762 13.34 -7.51 -20.30
N ILE A 763 13.09 -8.67 -20.90
CA ILE A 763 13.58 -9.96 -20.41
C ILE A 763 14.69 -10.45 -21.35
N VAL A 764 15.93 -10.42 -20.89
CA VAL A 764 17.06 -11.00 -21.63
C VAL A 764 16.97 -12.52 -21.58
N ILE A 765 16.91 -13.16 -22.75
CA ILE A 765 16.83 -14.63 -22.89
C ILE A 765 18.16 -15.24 -23.36
N SER A 766 18.96 -14.50 -24.13
CA SER A 766 20.30 -14.94 -24.56
C SER A 766 21.19 -13.77 -24.97
N ILE A 767 22.50 -13.91 -24.81
CA ILE A 767 23.50 -12.95 -25.29
C ILE A 767 24.50 -13.69 -26.19
N ASN A 768 24.77 -13.15 -27.39
CA ASN A 768 25.58 -13.79 -28.43
C ASN A 768 25.15 -15.23 -28.70
N ASP A 769 23.82 -15.41 -28.80
CA ASP A 769 23.13 -16.68 -29.02
C ASP A 769 23.40 -17.77 -27.96
N LYS A 770 24.01 -17.41 -26.82
CA LYS A 770 24.11 -18.23 -25.60
C LYS A 770 22.99 -17.90 -24.62
N PRO A 771 22.18 -18.87 -24.16
CA PRO A 771 21.07 -18.60 -23.24
C PRO A 771 21.57 -18.06 -21.90
N VAL A 772 20.85 -17.10 -21.33
CA VAL A 772 21.13 -16.56 -19.99
C VAL A 772 19.99 -16.92 -19.04
N ARG A 773 20.34 -17.45 -17.88
CA ARG A 773 19.40 -17.91 -16.83
C ARG A 773 19.55 -17.10 -15.56
N THR A 774 20.74 -16.54 -15.34
CA THR A 774 21.17 -15.90 -14.10
C THR A 774 21.94 -14.61 -14.40
N ALA A 775 22.01 -13.72 -13.42
CA ALA A 775 22.83 -12.51 -13.55
C ALA A 775 24.32 -12.85 -13.76
N SER A 776 24.80 -13.95 -13.15
CA SER A 776 26.15 -14.48 -13.33
C SER A 776 26.48 -14.76 -14.81
N ASP A 777 25.53 -15.28 -15.58
CA ASP A 777 25.75 -15.60 -17.00
C ASP A 777 26.07 -14.32 -17.81
N ILE A 778 25.41 -13.21 -17.50
CA ILE A 778 25.66 -11.91 -18.16
C ILE A 778 27.04 -11.36 -17.77
N TYR A 779 27.45 -11.47 -16.50
CA TYR A 779 28.80 -11.09 -16.08
C TYR A 779 29.88 -11.94 -16.75
N LEU A 780 29.71 -13.27 -16.81
CA LEU A 780 30.64 -14.17 -17.49
C LEU A 780 30.73 -13.87 -19.00
N LEU A 781 29.64 -13.48 -19.65
CA LEU A 781 29.65 -13.12 -21.07
C LEU A 781 30.29 -11.74 -21.32
N LEU A 782 30.20 -10.81 -20.38
CA LEU A 782 30.91 -9.53 -20.40
C LEU A 782 32.43 -9.70 -20.24
N GLU A 783 32.88 -10.64 -19.40
CA GLU A 783 34.30 -10.93 -19.21
C GLU A 783 34.91 -11.68 -20.41
N ASN A 784 34.16 -12.61 -21.02
CA ASN A 784 34.68 -13.47 -22.09
C ASN A 784 34.48 -12.93 -23.53
N THR A 785 33.68 -11.87 -23.75
CA THR A 785 33.41 -11.36 -25.11
C THR A 785 34.20 -10.09 -25.41
N SER A 786 34.95 -10.09 -26.52
CA SER A 786 35.53 -8.89 -27.12
C SER A 786 34.61 -8.27 -28.18
N GLY A 787 34.30 -6.98 -28.06
CA GLY A 787 33.39 -6.24 -28.95
C GLY A 787 31.97 -6.07 -28.40
N SER A 788 31.02 -5.80 -29.30
CA SER A 788 29.60 -5.63 -28.98
C SER A 788 28.91 -6.95 -28.63
N LEU A 789 27.85 -6.86 -27.82
CA LEU A 789 26.97 -7.95 -27.44
C LEU A 789 25.67 -7.88 -28.23
N ARG A 790 25.27 -8.99 -28.86
CA ARG A 790 23.92 -9.20 -29.39
C ARG A 790 23.04 -9.75 -28.30
N ILE A 791 22.23 -8.90 -27.69
CA ILE A 791 21.34 -9.22 -26.57
C ILE A 791 19.95 -9.50 -27.14
N ASN A 792 19.52 -10.76 -27.14
CA ASN A 792 18.15 -11.12 -27.50
C ASN A 792 17.26 -10.93 -26.27
N VAL A 793 16.26 -10.04 -26.38
CA VAL A 793 15.32 -9.70 -25.32
C VAL A 793 13.88 -9.97 -25.76
N VAL A 794 13.00 -10.13 -24.77
CA VAL A 794 11.55 -10.10 -24.95
C VAL A 794 10.98 -8.84 -24.31
N ARG A 795 10.19 -8.08 -25.08
CA ARG A 795 9.51 -6.85 -24.68
C ARG A 795 8.03 -6.99 -25.02
N GLY A 796 7.18 -7.17 -24.00
CA GLY A 796 5.80 -7.61 -24.20
C GLY A 796 5.76 -8.95 -24.93
N ARG A 797 5.00 -9.04 -26.03
CA ARG A 797 4.97 -10.22 -26.93
C ARG A 797 6.18 -10.34 -27.87
N GLN A 798 6.95 -9.28 -28.08
CA GLN A 798 7.95 -9.22 -29.16
C GLN A 798 9.32 -9.71 -28.73
N ARG A 799 9.93 -10.59 -29.54
CA ARG A 799 11.35 -10.97 -29.44
C ARG A 799 12.18 -10.08 -30.35
N MET A 800 13.23 -9.47 -29.82
CA MET A 800 14.10 -8.56 -30.57
C MET A 800 15.57 -8.73 -30.17
N ALA A 801 16.47 -8.50 -31.12
CA ALA A 801 17.91 -8.53 -30.91
C ALA A 801 18.45 -7.10 -30.84
N LEU A 802 19.04 -6.73 -29.69
CA LEU A 802 19.62 -5.42 -29.44
C LEU A 802 21.15 -5.54 -29.46
N THR A 803 21.83 -4.66 -30.20
CA THR A 803 23.30 -4.62 -30.21
C THR A 803 23.77 -3.58 -29.21
N VAL A 804 24.40 -4.04 -28.13
CA VAL A 804 24.95 -3.17 -27.08
C VAL A 804 26.47 -3.28 -27.09
N THR A 805 27.19 -2.16 -27.17
CA THR A 805 28.66 -2.15 -27.09
C THR A 805 29.10 -1.81 -25.68
N PRO A 806 29.57 -2.78 -24.85
CA PRO A 806 29.96 -2.49 -23.48
C PRO A 806 31.17 -1.56 -23.43
N GLU A 807 31.13 -0.58 -22.54
CA GLU A 807 32.27 0.31 -22.28
C GLU A 807 33.35 -0.47 -21.52
N SER A 808 34.62 -0.30 -21.90
CA SER A 808 35.74 -0.96 -21.21
C SER A 808 36.42 0.01 -20.24
N HIS A 809 36.66 -0.46 -19.02
CA HIS A 809 37.45 0.23 -17.99
C HIS A 809 38.65 -0.62 -17.60
#